data_AF-A0A411HPB4-F1
#
_entry.id   AF-A0A411HPB4-F1
#
_cell.length_a   1.000
_cell.length_b   1.000
_cell.length_c   1.000
_cell.angle_alpha   90.00
_cell.angle_beta   90.00
_cell.angle_gamma   90.00
#
_symmetry.space_group_name_H-M   'P 1'
#
loop_
_entity.id
_entity.type
_entity.pdbx_description
1 polymer ?
#
loop_
_entity_poly.entity_id
_entity_poly.type
_entity_poly.pdbx_seq_one_letter_code
_entity_poly.pdbx_strand_id
1 'polypeptide(L)'
;MHLVDGAAPSALVGQMTDGIEVNRDSAGRVSGATTTAPHSRQSRLRSLAAPFLLALACLLVYNANLRQIGAGDTLAARYLPLILWHDGSLELSAHTDLLAQGHPTDFKRYRPANADGKAVYFEPPTYWLVRTREHQLASFYPLVTPLLVAPLYVPAVLWLNAHGWEQSQVDRIAEWMEKLAASILAAAASVLVYLTLRREGNRWSLPLALVFAFGTNTWMISSQALWQHGTGELLVAAAILLVLGPATFMRLTLLGALCVLMTANRPPDALIAMALGLFIVCRRWRDAAWLIAGGVVPLAAMLVYNLNFMGHLAGGYGLVKPPDNFFQNDWSGLAGLLVSPARGLLVFSPFLVFAPIGLSQRLRSSESRVLVVALGLAVIAQLVLYAQGDWRAGTSWGPRWLTDLLPILMWMLAPAPLIMRPIARGLLVLAMVASVGVQTVGAFWYTKTSDELIYAGDPASMRGAWDPGNIPFVTELRHPPARGELLCDAMGSIDLIGQSLRPSADMRPELESGAVLEGWALACGRSPAQILLLVDGLIIGSTAEFLPRPDVDKAMHTSAPTGWRISASLWGVASGERVLQLAVRIEPRSDFRIVREQHVIVHPQAPAKTVAEPAQQPSTSELDAMAARAALVLREHQTAYGAWLTSHTTAPRYEASQPEMNTFVTSTLVDLLAPIARRQNVDTALQRARTHLAAQIEDNGLVRYHGLPDGPTIGTLGCAITPDSDDTALVWRIAGRGVDDPRQQRMLETLARYKDARGFYRTWLAARKNYQCIDPGSDPNPTDIAIQMHVYLILRVLDPPSARALCGALQRSFHDEDIWVYYAKSALIPYLRVAELQQLGCTLALPVERLALPAEGQEIWSEAARWLVESTALPNDAEARQEARRVLAQLGVDDFALIRRSPPLLYHNDLSATVRRFYWSEDVGYALWLRLYEVVGIDAEPHRQP
;
A
#
# COMPACT_ATOMS: atom_id res chain seq x y z
N MET A 1 -22.75 -61.86 -68.74
CA MET A 1 -22.69 -61.16 -70.04
C MET A 1 -21.53 -60.17 -69.94
N HIS A 2 -20.32 -60.38 -70.46
CA HIS A 2 -19.64 -61.46 -71.19
C HIS A 2 -18.12 -61.23 -70.91
N LEU A 3 -17.15 -62.17 -70.92
CA LEU A 3 -17.08 -63.65 -71.05
C LEU A 3 -15.60 -64.07 -70.72
N VAL A 4 -15.30 -65.38 -70.65
CA VAL A 4 -13.94 -66.03 -70.65
C VAL A 4 -13.07 -65.79 -69.39
N ASP A 5 -12.37 -66.72 -68.72
CA ASP A 5 -12.47 -68.18 -68.41
C ASP A 5 -11.40 -68.45 -67.29
N GLY A 6 -11.24 -69.62 -66.65
CA GLY A 6 -11.94 -70.91 -66.67
C GLY A 6 -11.14 -72.02 -65.92
N ALA A 7 -11.82 -73.10 -65.53
CA ALA A 7 -11.30 -74.40 -65.01
C ALA A 7 -10.52 -74.49 -63.67
N ALA A 8 -10.79 -75.59 -62.94
CA ALA A 8 -10.07 -76.13 -61.77
C ALA A 8 -9.21 -77.37 -62.23
N PRO A 9 -8.64 -78.31 -61.41
CA PRO A 9 -8.94 -78.68 -60.01
C PRO A 9 -7.74 -79.13 -59.12
N SER A 10 -8.09 -79.74 -57.98
CA SER A 10 -7.32 -80.40 -56.89
C SER A 10 -6.35 -81.55 -57.26
N ALA A 11 -5.35 -81.83 -56.38
CA ALA A 11 -5.24 -83.10 -55.62
C ALA A 11 -4.01 -83.26 -54.67
N LEU A 12 -4.30 -83.72 -53.44
CA LEU A 12 -3.62 -84.70 -52.55
C LEU A 12 -2.08 -84.96 -52.47
N VAL A 13 -1.65 -85.08 -51.19
CA VAL A 13 -0.73 -86.10 -50.58
C VAL A 13 0.80 -85.89 -50.59
N GLY A 14 1.34 -85.98 -49.36
CA GLY A 14 2.76 -86.13 -49.01
C GLY A 14 2.91 -86.22 -47.48
N GLN A 15 3.09 -87.43 -46.95
CA GLN A 15 3.08 -87.77 -45.51
C GLN A 15 4.48 -88.19 -45.03
N MET A 16 4.65 -88.36 -43.70
CA MET A 16 5.74 -89.14 -43.03
C MET A 16 7.18 -88.53 -43.02
N THR A 17 8.02 -88.70 -41.98
CA THR A 17 7.87 -89.04 -40.53
C THR A 17 9.17 -88.67 -39.78
N ASP A 18 9.19 -88.86 -38.45
CA ASP A 18 10.37 -88.93 -37.56
C ASP A 18 11.11 -87.60 -37.23
N GLY A 19 11.66 -87.40 -36.03
CA GLY A 19 11.63 -88.25 -34.84
C GLY A 19 12.09 -87.53 -33.56
N ILE A 20 11.42 -87.88 -32.47
CA ILE A 20 11.67 -87.60 -31.04
C ILE A 20 13.13 -87.31 -30.65
N GLU A 21 13.35 -86.25 -29.85
CA GLU A 21 14.11 -86.42 -28.59
C GLU A 21 13.63 -85.45 -27.50
N VAL A 22 13.58 -85.96 -26.26
CA VAL A 22 13.15 -85.25 -25.05
C VAL A 22 14.37 -85.07 -24.16
N ASN A 23 14.62 -83.87 -23.65
CA ASN A 23 15.28 -83.78 -22.34
C ASN A 23 14.85 -82.57 -21.50
N ARG A 24 14.95 -82.74 -20.18
CA ARG A 24 14.51 -81.81 -19.13
C ARG A 24 15.68 -81.00 -18.57
N ASP A 25 15.32 -79.97 -17.79
CA ASP A 25 16.12 -79.26 -16.79
C ASP A 25 17.36 -78.50 -17.30
N SER A 26 17.46 -77.18 -17.13
CA SER A 26 17.66 -76.56 -15.81
C SER A 26 17.73 -75.03 -15.90
N ALA A 27 17.76 -74.35 -14.75
CA ALA A 27 17.58 -72.89 -14.63
C ALA A 27 18.86 -72.06 -14.86
N GLY A 28 18.72 -70.79 -15.31
CA GLY A 28 19.78 -69.79 -15.12
C GLY A 28 19.75 -68.52 -15.98
N ARG A 29 19.34 -67.39 -15.39
CA ARG A 29 19.73 -65.99 -15.72
C ARG A 29 19.68 -65.54 -17.20
N VAL A 30 18.57 -64.92 -17.59
CA VAL A 30 18.56 -63.97 -18.73
C VAL A 30 19.09 -62.60 -18.26
N SER A 31 20.34 -62.29 -18.60
CA SER A 31 20.90 -60.94 -18.52
C SER A 31 20.47 -60.13 -19.75
N GLY A 32 19.28 -59.51 -19.66
CA GLY A 32 18.77 -58.65 -20.73
C GLY A 32 19.40 -57.25 -20.71
N ALA A 33 20.60 -57.11 -21.27
CA ALA A 33 21.19 -55.80 -21.53
C ALA A 33 20.47 -55.11 -22.70
N THR A 34 19.51 -54.22 -22.39
CA THR A 34 18.80 -53.43 -23.40
C THR A 34 19.68 -52.31 -23.96
N THR A 35 20.33 -52.59 -25.09
CA THR A 35 21.04 -51.61 -25.91
C THR A 35 20.08 -50.53 -26.40
N THR A 36 20.23 -49.31 -25.89
CA THR A 36 19.41 -48.16 -26.27
C THR A 36 19.84 -47.62 -27.63
N ALA A 37 19.09 -47.96 -28.67
CA ALA A 37 19.29 -47.40 -30.01
C ALA A 37 19.16 -45.86 -29.99
N PRO A 38 20.04 -45.11 -30.67
CA PRO A 38 20.00 -43.64 -30.65
C PRO A 38 18.76 -43.12 -31.37
N HIS A 39 17.83 -42.51 -30.63
CA HIS A 39 16.66 -41.85 -31.22
C HIS A 39 17.08 -40.80 -32.26
N SER A 40 16.63 -41.01 -33.50
CA SER A 40 16.96 -40.16 -34.65
C SER A 40 16.54 -38.70 -34.45
N ARG A 41 17.29 -37.78 -35.06
CA ARG A 41 17.07 -36.31 -34.94
C ARG A 41 15.62 -35.91 -35.27
N GLN A 42 14.99 -36.59 -36.23
CA GLN A 42 13.59 -36.40 -36.62
C GLN A 42 12.57 -36.80 -35.52
N SER A 43 12.84 -37.84 -34.71
CA SER A 43 11.91 -38.22 -33.63
C SER A 43 11.91 -37.18 -32.49
N ARG A 44 13.08 -36.61 -32.18
CA ARG A 44 13.21 -35.51 -31.20
C ARG A 44 12.47 -34.25 -31.68
N LEU A 45 12.64 -33.87 -32.95
CA LEU A 45 11.95 -32.72 -33.54
C LEU A 45 10.41 -32.87 -33.50
N ARG A 46 9.88 -34.04 -33.92
CA ARG A 46 8.44 -34.34 -33.83
C ARG A 46 7.93 -34.32 -32.37
N SER A 47 8.78 -34.67 -31.39
CA SER A 47 8.41 -34.65 -29.98
C SER A 47 8.29 -33.23 -29.39
N LEU A 48 9.02 -32.25 -29.94
CA LEU A 48 9.03 -30.85 -29.49
C LEU A 48 7.99 -29.96 -30.20
N ALA A 49 7.48 -30.38 -31.36
CA ALA A 49 6.49 -29.62 -32.12
C ALA A 49 5.19 -29.34 -31.33
N ALA A 50 4.62 -30.33 -30.64
CA ALA A 50 3.37 -30.15 -29.91
C ALA A 50 3.49 -29.16 -28.70
N PRO A 51 4.52 -29.24 -27.83
CA PRO A 51 4.78 -28.20 -26.84
C PRO A 51 4.94 -26.79 -27.42
N PHE A 52 5.66 -26.65 -28.54
CA PHE A 52 5.89 -25.35 -29.18
C PHE A 52 4.61 -24.76 -29.78
N LEU A 53 3.82 -25.59 -30.48
CA LEU A 53 2.53 -25.18 -31.04
C LEU A 53 1.52 -24.82 -29.94
N LEU A 54 1.53 -25.53 -28.80
CA LEU A 54 0.72 -25.17 -27.64
C LEU A 54 1.14 -23.81 -27.06
N ALA A 55 2.44 -23.57 -26.88
CA ALA A 55 2.95 -22.28 -26.41
C ALA A 55 2.53 -21.12 -27.34
N LEU A 56 2.69 -21.30 -28.66
CA LEU A 56 2.30 -20.31 -29.66
C LEU A 56 0.78 -20.06 -29.65
N ALA A 57 -0.03 -21.12 -29.57
CA ALA A 57 -1.49 -20.99 -29.47
C ALA A 57 -1.91 -20.27 -28.18
N CYS A 58 -1.26 -20.57 -27.05
CA CYS A 58 -1.49 -19.85 -25.79
C CYS A 58 -1.16 -18.37 -25.93
N LEU A 59 0.04 -18.02 -26.42
CA LEU A 59 0.47 -16.63 -26.61
C LEU A 59 -0.47 -15.86 -27.56
N LEU A 60 -0.92 -16.45 -28.65
CA LEU A 60 -1.87 -15.83 -29.58
C LEU A 60 -3.22 -15.57 -28.91
N VAL A 61 -3.79 -16.57 -28.23
CA VAL A 61 -5.12 -16.45 -27.58
C VAL A 61 -5.09 -15.51 -26.37
N TYR A 62 -4.04 -15.57 -25.55
CA TYR A 62 -3.90 -14.73 -24.35
C TYR A 62 -3.76 -13.24 -24.68
N ASN A 63 -3.14 -12.92 -25.83
CA ASN A 63 -2.97 -11.55 -26.30
C ASN A 63 -4.05 -11.08 -27.30
N ALA A 64 -4.97 -11.96 -27.72
CA ALA A 64 -5.99 -11.65 -28.72
C ALA A 64 -6.97 -10.52 -28.31
N ASN A 65 -7.12 -10.27 -27.01
CA ASN A 65 -7.94 -9.16 -26.51
C ASN A 65 -7.24 -7.80 -26.54
N LEU A 66 -5.90 -7.77 -26.67
CA LEU A 66 -5.09 -6.54 -26.66
C LEU A 66 -5.34 -5.65 -25.43
N ARG A 67 -5.55 -6.29 -24.26
CA ARG A 67 -5.79 -5.63 -22.97
C ARG A 67 -4.88 -6.20 -21.89
N GLN A 68 -4.34 -5.33 -21.04
CA GLN A 68 -3.88 -5.70 -19.70
C GLN A 68 -5.13 -5.74 -18.79
N ILE A 69 -5.26 -6.76 -17.94
CA ILE A 69 -6.40 -6.88 -17.02
C ILE A 69 -5.87 -7.23 -15.63
N GLY A 70 -5.57 -6.20 -14.85
CA GLY A 70 -5.03 -6.30 -13.49
C GLY A 70 -5.78 -5.47 -12.46
N ALA A 71 -5.10 -5.22 -11.35
CA ALA A 71 -5.52 -4.38 -10.24
C ALA A 71 -4.27 -3.85 -9.51
N GLY A 72 -4.45 -3.08 -8.43
CA GLY A 72 -3.34 -2.61 -7.59
C GLY A 72 -2.35 -3.71 -7.17
N ASP A 73 -2.87 -4.93 -6.94
CA ASP A 73 -2.09 -6.15 -6.66
C ASP A 73 -0.93 -6.43 -7.64
N THR A 74 -0.99 -5.94 -8.88
CA THR A 74 0.02 -6.23 -9.92
C THR A 74 0.96 -5.07 -10.23
N LEU A 75 0.68 -3.85 -9.74
CA LEU A 75 1.46 -2.65 -10.05
C LEU A 75 2.92 -2.75 -9.58
N ALA A 76 3.17 -3.28 -8.39
CA ALA A 76 4.54 -3.53 -7.92
C ALA A 76 5.29 -4.54 -8.81
N ALA A 77 4.61 -5.58 -9.31
CA ALA A 77 5.20 -6.56 -10.21
C ALA A 77 5.42 -6.01 -11.64
N ARG A 78 4.61 -5.02 -12.05
CA ARG A 78 4.72 -4.28 -13.32
C ARG A 78 5.95 -3.35 -13.34
N TYR A 79 6.11 -2.49 -12.33
CA TYR A 79 7.13 -1.41 -12.36
C TYR A 79 8.49 -1.82 -11.80
N LEU A 80 8.53 -2.68 -10.76
CA LEU A 80 9.81 -3.04 -10.12
C LEU A 80 10.86 -3.62 -11.09
N PRO A 81 10.50 -4.41 -12.14
CA PRO A 81 11.45 -4.81 -13.18
C PRO A 81 12.18 -3.64 -13.86
N LEU A 82 11.50 -2.51 -14.11
CA LEU A 82 12.09 -1.33 -14.75
C LEU A 82 13.03 -0.60 -13.77
N ILE A 83 12.57 -0.37 -12.54
CA ILE A 83 13.32 0.28 -11.45
C ILE A 83 14.60 -0.50 -11.12
N LEU A 84 14.51 -1.84 -11.06
CA LEU A 84 15.67 -2.71 -10.84
C LEU A 84 16.76 -2.57 -11.90
N TRP A 85 16.38 -2.35 -13.17
CA TRP A 85 17.33 -2.15 -14.26
C TRP A 85 17.82 -0.71 -14.39
N HIS A 86 17.03 0.27 -13.95
CA HIS A 86 17.37 1.69 -14.01
C HIS A 86 18.28 2.11 -12.83
N ASP A 87 17.83 1.83 -11.60
CA ASP A 87 18.47 2.33 -10.36
C ASP A 87 19.24 1.26 -9.59
N GLY A 88 19.04 -0.03 -9.93
CA GLY A 88 19.59 -1.14 -9.17
C GLY A 88 18.96 -1.32 -7.78
N SER A 89 17.80 -0.69 -7.53
CA SER A 89 17.17 -0.61 -6.21
C SER A 89 15.91 -1.48 -6.08
N LEU A 90 15.62 -1.89 -4.84
CA LEU A 90 14.34 -2.46 -4.41
C LEU A 90 13.48 -1.44 -3.65
N GLU A 91 14.03 -0.24 -3.43
CA GLU A 91 13.34 0.92 -2.88
C GLU A 91 12.48 1.58 -3.94
N LEU A 92 11.28 2.02 -3.54
CA LEU A 92 10.27 2.57 -4.44
C LEU A 92 10.01 4.06 -4.20
N SER A 93 10.62 4.68 -3.18
CA SER A 93 10.34 6.06 -2.78
C SER A 93 10.65 7.07 -3.90
N ALA A 94 11.73 6.87 -4.65
CA ALA A 94 12.12 7.71 -5.78
C ALA A 94 11.16 7.65 -6.99
N HIS A 95 10.28 6.64 -7.03
CA HIS A 95 9.33 6.38 -8.11
C HIS A 95 7.89 6.34 -7.59
N THR A 96 7.61 7.05 -6.50
CA THR A 96 6.32 6.98 -5.83
C THR A 96 5.18 7.36 -6.78
N ASP A 97 5.35 8.38 -7.61
CA ASP A 97 4.31 8.85 -8.54
C ASP A 97 4.00 7.81 -9.63
N LEU A 98 5.03 7.18 -10.20
CA LEU A 98 4.93 6.05 -11.12
C LEU A 98 4.11 4.90 -10.52
N LEU A 99 4.42 4.49 -9.29
CA LEU A 99 3.75 3.37 -8.63
C LEU A 99 2.40 3.72 -8.00
N ALA A 100 2.15 4.99 -7.69
CA ALA A 100 0.89 5.45 -7.15
C ALA A 100 -0.20 5.54 -8.21
N GLN A 101 0.16 5.80 -9.48
CA GLN A 101 -0.81 5.93 -10.59
C GLN A 101 -1.93 6.96 -10.29
N GLY A 102 -1.59 8.04 -9.59
CA GLY A 102 -2.54 9.07 -9.17
C GLY A 102 -3.41 8.70 -7.95
N HIS A 103 -3.21 7.53 -7.33
CA HIS A 103 -3.84 7.22 -6.06
C HIS A 103 -3.17 7.97 -4.90
N PRO A 104 -3.91 8.37 -3.84
CA PRO A 104 -3.32 8.91 -2.63
C PRO A 104 -2.30 7.96 -1.99
N THR A 105 -1.09 8.45 -1.82
CA THR A 105 -0.01 7.82 -1.05
C THR A 105 -0.19 8.01 0.45
N ASP A 106 -0.98 9.01 0.85
CA ASP A 106 -1.33 9.26 2.25
C ASP A 106 -2.18 8.12 2.81
N PHE A 107 -1.58 7.37 3.72
CA PHE A 107 -2.21 6.22 4.35
C PHE A 107 -3.36 6.72 5.25
N LYS A 108 -4.53 6.09 5.15
CA LYS A 108 -5.86 6.34 5.80
C LYS A 108 -5.93 7.00 7.20
N ARG A 109 -4.84 7.08 7.96
CA ARG A 109 -4.75 7.63 9.32
C ARG A 109 -5.03 9.14 9.39
N TYR A 110 -4.71 9.93 8.35
CA TYR A 110 -4.68 11.39 8.47
C TYR A 110 -5.73 12.16 7.66
N ARG A 111 -6.35 11.56 6.64
CA ARG A 111 -7.45 12.20 5.88
C ARG A 111 -8.60 12.63 6.81
N PRO A 112 -9.17 13.85 6.65
CA PRO A 112 -10.42 14.21 7.31
C PRO A 112 -11.53 13.22 6.95
N ALA A 113 -12.44 12.94 7.87
CA ALA A 113 -13.66 12.22 7.52
C ALA A 113 -14.57 13.15 6.72
N ASN A 114 -14.81 12.84 5.43
CA ASN A 114 -15.83 13.52 4.66
C ASN A 114 -17.19 13.42 5.38
N ALA A 115 -18.00 14.48 5.37
CA ALA A 115 -19.25 14.57 6.11
C ALA A 115 -20.27 13.43 5.80
N ASP A 116 -20.15 12.80 4.63
CA ASP A 116 -21.01 11.67 4.21
C ASP A 116 -20.39 10.27 4.43
N GLY A 117 -19.14 10.17 4.90
CA GLY A 117 -18.40 8.90 4.98
C GLY A 117 -18.15 8.21 3.63
N LYS A 118 -18.56 8.84 2.53
CA LYS A 118 -18.45 8.35 1.16
C LYS A 118 -17.34 9.08 0.45
N ALA A 119 -16.20 8.39 0.25
CA ALA A 119 -15.35 8.71 -0.88
C ALA A 119 -16.16 8.40 -2.14
N VAL A 120 -16.48 9.42 -2.92
CA VAL A 120 -17.06 9.24 -4.25
C VAL A 120 -15.92 8.83 -5.18
N TYR A 121 -16.03 7.62 -5.74
CA TYR A 121 -15.04 6.85 -6.53
C TYR A 121 -14.14 5.84 -5.82
N PHE A 122 -13.79 4.83 -6.62
CA PHE A 122 -13.48 3.45 -6.27
C PHE A 122 -12.01 3.21 -5.88
N GLU A 123 -11.32 4.25 -5.44
CA GLU A 123 -9.86 4.24 -5.36
C GLU A 123 -9.38 4.15 -3.91
N PRO A 124 -8.96 2.95 -3.45
CA PRO A 124 -8.25 2.85 -2.18
C PRO A 124 -6.94 3.65 -2.26
N PRO A 125 -6.34 4.03 -1.11
CA PRO A 125 -4.93 4.46 -1.10
C PRO A 125 -4.04 3.35 -1.67
N THR A 126 -2.78 3.67 -1.97
CA THR A 126 -1.77 2.77 -2.58
C THR A 126 -1.44 1.52 -1.73
N TYR A 127 -2.40 0.60 -1.62
CA TYR A 127 -2.36 -0.56 -0.70
C TYR A 127 -1.34 -1.63 -1.11
N TRP A 128 -0.80 -1.53 -2.33
CA TRP A 128 0.31 -2.32 -2.84
C TRP A 128 1.68 -1.80 -2.41
N LEU A 129 1.74 -0.64 -1.75
CA LEU A 129 2.95 -0.08 -1.14
C LEU A 129 2.89 -0.19 0.39
N VAL A 130 4.05 -0.43 1.00
CA VAL A 130 4.27 -0.38 2.45
C VAL A 130 5.56 0.36 2.75
N ARG A 131 5.68 0.91 3.96
CA ARG A 131 6.95 1.43 4.47
C ARG A 131 7.71 0.34 5.23
N THR A 132 9.00 0.20 4.97
CA THR A 132 9.89 -0.71 5.71
C THR A 132 10.17 -0.19 7.12
N ARG A 133 10.91 -0.97 7.92
CA ARG A 133 11.45 -0.51 9.22
C ARG A 133 12.31 0.76 9.11
N GLU A 134 12.91 1.02 7.94
CA GLU A 134 13.72 2.21 7.65
C GLU A 134 12.91 3.30 6.93
N HIS A 135 11.57 3.19 6.96
CA HIS A 135 10.57 4.13 6.41
C HIS A 135 10.58 4.30 4.88
N GLN A 136 11.50 3.63 4.18
CA GLN A 136 11.54 3.48 2.73
C GLN A 136 10.24 2.86 2.18
N LEU A 137 9.75 3.35 1.04
CA LEU A 137 8.63 2.71 0.35
C LEU A 137 9.09 1.44 -0.37
N ALA A 138 8.29 0.39 -0.27
CA ALA A 138 8.56 -0.93 -0.81
C ALA A 138 7.27 -1.66 -1.21
N SER A 139 7.42 -2.69 -2.04
CA SER A 139 6.30 -3.55 -2.46
C SER A 139 5.68 -4.29 -1.28
N PHE A 140 4.36 -4.17 -1.09
CA PHE A 140 3.60 -5.03 -0.17
C PHE A 140 3.73 -6.51 -0.55
N TYR A 141 3.82 -6.78 -1.85
CA TYR A 141 3.88 -8.11 -2.44
C TYR A 141 5.32 -8.64 -2.55
N PRO A 142 5.55 -9.95 -2.37
CA PRO A 142 6.88 -10.56 -2.51
C PRO A 142 7.53 -10.42 -3.90
N LEU A 143 8.86 -10.43 -3.88
CA LEU A 143 9.71 -10.12 -5.06
C LEU A 143 9.82 -11.21 -6.12
N VAL A 144 9.34 -12.43 -5.88
CA VAL A 144 9.65 -13.57 -6.77
C VAL A 144 9.13 -13.35 -8.18
N THR A 145 7.90 -12.83 -8.33
CA THR A 145 7.32 -12.51 -9.65
C THR A 145 8.14 -11.44 -10.40
N PRO A 146 8.35 -10.21 -9.88
CA PRO A 146 9.13 -9.19 -10.59
C PRO A 146 10.58 -9.62 -10.89
N LEU A 147 11.27 -10.29 -9.96
CA LEU A 147 12.63 -10.79 -10.22
C LEU A 147 12.68 -11.86 -11.31
N LEU A 148 11.67 -12.74 -11.39
CA LEU A 148 11.59 -13.78 -12.42
C LEU A 148 11.37 -13.20 -13.82
N VAL A 149 10.58 -12.12 -13.94
CA VAL A 149 10.29 -11.49 -15.23
C VAL A 149 11.25 -10.35 -15.61
N ALA A 150 12.08 -9.84 -14.69
CA ALA A 150 13.02 -8.77 -14.96
C ALA A 150 13.90 -8.98 -16.22
N PRO A 151 14.41 -10.19 -16.54
CA PRO A 151 15.14 -10.40 -17.80
C PRO A 151 14.31 -10.14 -19.07
N LEU A 152 12.98 -10.28 -19.02
CA LEU A 152 12.09 -9.98 -20.14
C LEU A 152 11.93 -8.47 -20.39
N TYR A 153 12.18 -7.64 -19.38
CA TYR A 153 12.05 -6.18 -19.44
C TYR A 153 13.28 -5.46 -20.03
N VAL A 154 14.40 -6.16 -20.26
CA VAL A 154 15.62 -5.58 -20.85
C VAL A 154 15.37 -4.80 -22.16
N PRO A 155 14.56 -5.28 -23.13
CA PRO A 155 14.27 -4.51 -24.35
C PRO A 155 13.50 -3.22 -24.10
N ALA A 156 12.61 -3.20 -23.09
CA ALA A 156 11.86 -2.02 -22.68
C ALA A 156 12.77 -0.96 -22.06
N VAL A 157 13.69 -1.37 -21.18
CA VAL A 157 14.70 -0.50 -20.57
C VAL A 157 15.61 0.12 -21.65
N LEU A 158 16.07 -0.68 -22.61
CA LEU A 158 16.87 -0.19 -23.74
C LEU A 158 16.11 0.81 -24.62
N TRP A 159 14.79 0.66 -24.76
CA TRP A 159 13.96 1.62 -25.49
C TRP A 159 13.80 2.93 -24.70
N LEU A 160 13.49 2.87 -23.40
CA LEU A 160 13.34 4.05 -22.53
C LEU A 160 14.64 4.85 -22.44
N ASN A 161 15.78 4.18 -22.27
CA ASN A 161 17.11 4.81 -22.32
C ASN A 161 17.41 5.57 -23.64
N ALA A 162 16.68 5.28 -24.73
CA ALA A 162 16.83 5.94 -26.02
C ALA A 162 15.76 7.00 -26.33
N HIS A 163 14.61 6.99 -25.64
CA HIS A 163 13.45 7.85 -25.96
C HIS A 163 12.99 8.75 -24.79
N GLY A 164 13.50 8.51 -23.57
CA GLY A 164 13.09 9.20 -22.36
C GLY A 164 12.53 8.25 -21.30
N TRP A 165 12.50 8.73 -20.06
CA TRP A 165 11.84 8.10 -18.91
C TRP A 165 10.67 8.97 -18.42
N GLU A 166 9.92 9.56 -19.37
CA GLU A 166 8.72 10.33 -19.03
C GLU A 166 7.61 9.39 -18.52
N GLN A 167 6.86 9.80 -17.48
CA GLN A 167 5.77 9.05 -16.85
C GLN A 167 4.88 8.32 -17.86
N SER A 168 4.38 9.02 -18.87
CA SER A 168 3.46 8.49 -19.89
C SER A 168 4.10 7.43 -20.81
N GLN A 169 5.41 7.52 -21.06
CA GLN A 169 6.18 6.53 -21.83
C GLN A 169 6.43 5.28 -20.98
N VAL A 170 6.83 5.47 -19.72
CA VAL A 170 7.10 4.38 -18.77
C VAL A 170 5.83 3.58 -18.51
N ASP A 171 4.71 4.24 -18.19
CA ASP A 171 3.40 3.60 -17.97
C ASP A 171 2.95 2.75 -19.15
N ARG A 172 2.98 3.33 -20.35
CA ARG A 172 2.62 2.64 -21.59
C ARG A 172 3.43 1.35 -21.75
N ILE A 173 4.76 1.42 -21.61
CA ILE A 173 5.62 0.26 -21.81
C ILE A 173 5.47 -0.75 -20.69
N ALA A 174 5.25 -0.28 -19.46
CA ALA A 174 5.04 -1.14 -18.31
C ALA A 174 3.75 -1.98 -18.47
N GLU A 175 2.65 -1.41 -18.96
CA GLU A 175 1.43 -2.17 -19.31
C GLU A 175 1.69 -3.24 -20.39
N TRP A 176 2.38 -2.87 -21.48
CA TRP A 176 2.73 -3.80 -22.56
C TRP A 176 3.62 -4.95 -22.08
N MET A 177 4.64 -4.63 -21.29
CA MET A 177 5.56 -5.63 -20.74
C MET A 177 4.91 -6.52 -19.69
N GLU A 178 4.01 -5.97 -18.86
CA GLU A 178 3.25 -6.74 -17.88
C GLU A 178 2.39 -7.79 -18.58
N LYS A 179 1.61 -7.36 -19.59
CA LYS A 179 0.77 -8.26 -20.40
C LYS A 179 1.61 -9.35 -21.08
N LEU A 180 2.70 -8.95 -21.74
CA LEU A 180 3.58 -9.88 -22.45
C LEU A 180 4.18 -10.91 -21.48
N ALA A 181 4.77 -10.46 -20.37
CA ALA A 181 5.40 -11.32 -19.38
C ALA A 181 4.39 -12.28 -18.73
N ALA A 182 3.20 -11.79 -18.33
CA ALA A 182 2.13 -12.63 -17.80
C ALA A 182 1.72 -13.72 -18.79
N SER A 183 1.50 -13.36 -20.07
CA SER A 183 1.14 -14.33 -21.11
C SER A 183 2.23 -15.39 -21.35
N ILE A 184 3.51 -15.04 -21.21
CA ILE A 184 4.65 -15.97 -21.30
C ILE A 184 4.67 -16.93 -20.11
N LEU A 185 4.47 -16.44 -18.88
CA LEU A 185 4.42 -17.30 -17.68
C LEU A 185 3.27 -18.32 -17.76
N ALA A 186 2.06 -17.86 -18.13
CA ALA A 186 0.88 -18.72 -18.28
C ALA A 186 1.02 -19.74 -19.42
N ALA A 187 1.61 -19.34 -20.56
CA ALA A 187 1.91 -20.25 -21.66
C ALA A 187 2.95 -21.31 -21.25
N ALA A 188 3.99 -20.93 -20.50
CA ALA A 188 4.97 -21.85 -19.95
C ALA A 188 4.33 -22.84 -18.95
N ALA A 189 3.48 -22.36 -18.03
CA ALA A 189 2.72 -23.22 -17.11
C ALA A 189 1.85 -24.23 -17.86
N SER A 190 1.13 -23.79 -18.90
CA SER A 190 0.31 -24.64 -19.77
C SER A 190 1.11 -25.73 -20.49
N VAL A 191 2.33 -25.40 -20.96
CA VAL A 191 3.26 -26.38 -21.52
C VAL A 191 3.76 -27.37 -20.47
N LEU A 192 4.07 -26.92 -19.25
CA LEU A 192 4.51 -27.83 -18.17
C LEU A 192 3.38 -28.77 -17.73
N VAL A 193 2.13 -28.31 -17.67
CA VAL A 193 0.95 -29.15 -17.46
C VAL A 193 0.81 -30.17 -18.60
N TYR A 194 0.90 -29.75 -19.87
CA TYR A 194 0.89 -30.68 -21.01
C TYR A 194 1.99 -31.75 -20.91
N LEU A 195 3.23 -31.35 -20.63
CA LEU A 195 4.36 -32.27 -20.48
C LEU A 195 4.17 -33.24 -19.30
N THR A 196 3.56 -32.77 -18.20
CA THR A 196 3.20 -33.59 -17.05
C THR A 196 2.20 -34.67 -17.44
N LEU A 197 1.09 -34.28 -18.08
CA LEU A 197 0.03 -35.21 -18.49
C LEU A 197 0.47 -36.16 -19.61
N ARG A 198 1.37 -35.72 -20.50
CA ARG A 198 1.90 -36.52 -21.61
C ARG A 198 2.76 -37.70 -21.15
N ARG A 199 3.44 -37.60 -20.00
CA ARG A 199 4.25 -38.71 -19.44
C ARG A 199 3.44 -39.99 -19.20
N GLU A 200 2.14 -39.86 -18.98
CA GLU A 200 1.24 -40.97 -18.66
C GLU A 200 0.72 -41.70 -19.93
N GLY A 201 1.19 -41.32 -21.12
CA GLY A 201 0.72 -41.87 -22.40
C GLY A 201 -0.74 -41.53 -22.72
N ASN A 202 -1.34 -40.59 -21.98
CA ASN A 202 -2.77 -40.31 -22.03
C ASN A 202 -3.14 -39.50 -23.30
N ARG A 203 -4.03 -40.06 -24.13
CA ARG A 203 -4.62 -39.37 -25.30
C ARG A 203 -5.36 -38.07 -24.96
N TRP A 204 -5.79 -37.90 -23.71
CA TRP A 204 -6.41 -36.67 -23.21
C TRP A 204 -5.40 -35.60 -22.76
N SER A 205 -4.09 -35.86 -22.80
CA SER A 205 -3.06 -34.91 -22.35
C SER A 205 -3.15 -33.53 -23.03
N LEU A 206 -3.36 -33.49 -24.36
CA LEU A 206 -3.54 -32.23 -25.09
C LEU A 206 -4.91 -31.57 -24.81
N PRO A 207 -6.07 -32.24 -24.93
CA PRO A 207 -7.36 -31.67 -24.54
C PRO A 207 -7.40 -31.13 -23.10
N LEU A 208 -6.78 -31.84 -22.15
CA LEU A 208 -6.69 -31.39 -20.76
C LEU A 208 -5.79 -30.16 -20.61
N ALA A 209 -4.64 -30.11 -21.31
CA ALA A 209 -3.80 -28.91 -21.30
C ALA A 209 -4.48 -27.70 -21.96
N LEU A 210 -5.30 -27.91 -23.00
CA LEU A 210 -6.07 -26.85 -23.66
C LEU A 210 -7.18 -26.31 -22.76
N VAL A 211 -7.91 -27.16 -22.01
CA VAL A 211 -8.92 -26.68 -21.06
C VAL A 211 -8.30 -26.12 -19.78
N PHE A 212 -7.09 -26.54 -19.38
CA PHE A 212 -6.31 -25.81 -18.38
C PHE A 212 -6.04 -24.38 -18.88
N ALA A 213 -5.40 -24.27 -20.05
CA ALA A 213 -4.97 -23.00 -20.63
C ALA A 213 -6.12 -22.02 -20.90
N PHE A 214 -7.27 -22.50 -21.41
CA PHE A 214 -8.37 -21.65 -21.91
C PHE A 214 -9.70 -21.86 -21.18
N GLY A 215 -9.83 -22.86 -20.31
CA GLY A 215 -11.06 -23.16 -19.58
C GLY A 215 -11.01 -22.78 -18.09
N THR A 216 -9.88 -22.24 -17.61
CA THR A 216 -9.70 -21.88 -16.20
C THR A 216 -9.17 -20.45 -16.04
N ASN A 217 -9.01 -20.03 -14.79
CA ASN A 217 -8.40 -18.75 -14.42
C ASN A 217 -6.95 -18.58 -14.92
N THR A 218 -6.25 -19.62 -15.39
CA THR A 218 -4.96 -19.48 -16.08
C THR A 218 -5.08 -18.50 -17.27
N TRP A 219 -6.20 -18.50 -18.01
CA TRP A 219 -6.47 -17.48 -19.02
C TRP A 219 -6.70 -16.13 -18.34
N MET A 220 -7.69 -16.02 -17.46
CA MET A 220 -8.20 -14.71 -17.03
C MET A 220 -7.44 -13.97 -15.95
N ILE A 221 -6.63 -14.68 -15.15
CA ILE A 221 -5.76 -14.10 -14.13
C ILE A 221 -4.34 -14.15 -14.64
N SER A 222 -3.78 -15.35 -14.76
CA SER A 222 -2.34 -15.58 -14.94
C SER A 222 -1.76 -15.05 -16.25
N SER A 223 -2.56 -14.96 -17.33
CA SER A 223 -2.09 -14.48 -18.64
C SER A 223 -2.42 -13.01 -18.95
N GLN A 224 -3.13 -12.30 -18.07
CA GLN A 224 -3.62 -10.94 -18.34
C GLN A 224 -2.84 -9.82 -17.66
N ALA A 225 -2.20 -10.13 -16.52
CA ALA A 225 -1.44 -9.19 -15.69
C ALA A 225 -0.50 -9.96 -14.75
N LEU A 226 0.49 -9.30 -14.15
CA LEU A 226 1.53 -9.95 -13.32
C LEU A 226 1.06 -10.22 -11.89
N TRP A 227 -0.06 -10.93 -11.76
CA TRP A 227 -0.49 -11.48 -10.48
C TRP A 227 0.46 -12.57 -10.00
N GLN A 228 0.68 -12.67 -8.68
CA GLN A 228 1.47 -13.74 -8.05
C GLN A 228 1.05 -15.15 -8.50
N HIS A 229 -0.23 -15.35 -8.82
CA HIS A 229 -0.80 -16.65 -9.22
C HIS A 229 -0.23 -17.19 -10.55
N GLY A 230 0.17 -16.32 -11.48
CA GLY A 230 0.79 -16.78 -12.74
C GLY A 230 2.16 -17.41 -12.50
N THR A 231 2.93 -16.82 -11.58
CA THR A 231 4.19 -17.39 -11.10
C THR A 231 3.95 -18.62 -10.24
N GLY A 232 2.94 -18.63 -9.37
CA GLY A 232 2.60 -19.77 -8.52
C GLY A 232 2.22 -21.00 -9.35
N GLU A 233 1.29 -20.88 -10.31
CA GLU A 233 0.96 -21.94 -11.27
C GLU A 233 2.18 -22.49 -12.01
N LEU A 234 3.08 -21.62 -12.48
CA LEU A 234 4.30 -22.02 -13.17
C LEU A 234 5.22 -22.85 -12.26
N LEU A 235 5.47 -22.38 -11.04
CA LEU A 235 6.32 -23.06 -10.06
C LEU A 235 5.70 -24.40 -9.60
N VAL A 236 4.39 -24.44 -9.36
CA VAL A 236 3.65 -25.67 -9.00
C VAL A 236 3.66 -26.68 -10.15
N ALA A 237 3.40 -26.25 -11.38
CA ALA A 237 3.46 -27.12 -12.57
C ALA A 237 4.87 -27.68 -12.79
N ALA A 238 5.92 -26.86 -12.61
CA ALA A 238 7.31 -27.31 -12.64
C ALA A 238 7.62 -28.32 -11.53
N ALA A 239 7.17 -28.08 -10.30
CA ALA A 239 7.38 -28.97 -9.16
C ALA A 239 6.70 -30.34 -9.36
N ILE A 240 5.47 -30.38 -9.86
CA ILE A 240 4.76 -31.62 -10.22
C ILE A 240 5.53 -32.37 -11.33
N LEU A 241 6.00 -31.66 -12.36
CA LEU A 241 6.78 -32.26 -13.45
C LEU A 241 8.12 -32.85 -12.95
N LEU A 242 8.74 -32.27 -11.92
CA LEU A 242 9.97 -32.80 -11.33
C LEU A 242 9.72 -34.00 -10.42
N VAL A 243 8.75 -33.92 -9.50
CA VAL A 243 8.47 -34.96 -8.50
C VAL A 243 7.95 -36.27 -9.13
N LEU A 244 7.26 -36.17 -10.27
CA LEU A 244 6.81 -37.32 -11.08
C LEU A 244 7.90 -37.89 -12.02
N GLY A 245 9.14 -37.39 -11.96
CA GLY A 245 10.25 -37.90 -12.75
C GLY A 245 11.13 -38.89 -11.95
N PRO A 246 12.02 -39.66 -12.61
CA PRO A 246 13.12 -40.29 -11.90
C PRO A 246 13.89 -39.21 -11.13
N ALA A 247 14.02 -39.42 -9.82
CA ALA A 247 14.71 -38.48 -8.96
C ALA A 247 16.22 -38.62 -9.14
N THR A 248 16.83 -37.51 -9.54
CA THR A 248 18.27 -37.30 -9.68
C THR A 248 18.63 -36.09 -8.84
N PHE A 249 19.89 -35.97 -8.40
CA PHE A 249 20.32 -34.85 -7.54
C PHE A 249 19.89 -33.49 -8.12
N MET A 250 20.18 -33.22 -9.40
CA MET A 250 19.74 -32.02 -10.13
C MET A 250 18.23 -31.74 -10.02
N ARG A 251 17.37 -32.75 -10.15
CA ARG A 251 15.91 -32.56 -10.09
C ARG A 251 15.42 -32.33 -8.66
N LEU A 252 16.06 -32.93 -7.67
CA LEU A 252 15.73 -32.73 -6.26
C LEU A 252 16.22 -31.38 -5.76
N THR A 253 17.41 -30.95 -6.15
CA THR A 253 17.91 -29.59 -5.92
C THR A 253 17.00 -28.55 -6.59
N LEU A 254 16.61 -28.74 -7.84
CA LEU A 254 15.66 -27.83 -8.49
C LEU A 254 14.28 -27.85 -7.80
N LEU A 255 13.76 -29.02 -7.42
CA LEU A 255 12.51 -29.12 -6.66
C LEU A 255 12.59 -28.40 -5.31
N GLY A 256 13.73 -28.48 -4.62
CA GLY A 256 13.98 -27.77 -3.37
C GLY A 256 13.98 -26.25 -3.53
N ALA A 257 14.65 -25.76 -4.59
CA ALA A 257 14.62 -24.35 -4.96
C ALA A 257 13.19 -23.88 -5.27
N LEU A 258 12.43 -24.65 -6.07
CA LEU A 258 11.03 -24.35 -6.39
C LEU A 258 10.14 -24.35 -5.13
N CYS A 259 10.32 -25.29 -4.19
CA CYS A 259 9.57 -25.32 -2.94
C CYS A 259 9.72 -24.03 -2.13
N VAL A 260 10.94 -23.48 -2.06
CA VAL A 260 11.18 -22.20 -1.39
C VAL A 260 10.65 -21.04 -2.21
N LEU A 261 10.85 -21.04 -3.54
CA LEU A 261 10.31 -19.98 -4.42
C LEU A 261 8.78 -19.92 -4.43
N MET A 262 8.07 -21.04 -4.31
CA MET A 262 6.61 -21.07 -4.14
C MET A 262 6.22 -20.36 -2.84
N THR A 263 6.83 -20.77 -1.72
CA THR A 263 6.62 -20.15 -0.40
C THR A 263 6.93 -18.66 -0.40
N ALA A 264 8.03 -18.25 -1.03
CA ALA A 264 8.48 -16.87 -1.12
C ALA A 264 7.60 -16.04 -2.07
N ASN A 265 7.08 -16.62 -3.15
CA ASN A 265 6.17 -15.94 -4.08
C ASN A 265 4.80 -15.71 -3.43
N ARG A 266 4.27 -16.72 -2.73
CA ARG A 266 2.94 -16.70 -2.12
C ARG A 266 2.94 -17.56 -0.85
N PRO A 267 2.91 -16.98 0.36
CA PRO A 267 3.06 -17.75 1.61
C PRO A 267 2.12 -18.96 1.80
N PRO A 268 0.84 -18.93 1.37
CA PRO A 268 -0.04 -20.12 1.40
C PRO A 268 0.48 -21.33 0.60
N ASP A 269 1.30 -21.14 -0.43
CA ASP A 269 1.88 -22.23 -1.23
C ASP A 269 2.98 -22.99 -0.48
N ALA A 270 3.38 -22.50 0.70
CA ALA A 270 4.13 -23.29 1.68
C ALA A 270 3.44 -24.63 2.00
N LEU A 271 2.10 -24.71 1.95
CA LEU A 271 1.36 -25.95 2.16
C LEU A 271 1.64 -26.98 1.04
N ILE A 272 1.75 -26.52 -0.21
CA ILE A 272 2.11 -27.37 -1.36
C ILE A 272 3.58 -27.77 -1.27
N ALA A 273 4.47 -26.82 -0.99
CA ALA A 273 5.90 -27.06 -0.80
C ALA A 273 6.19 -28.07 0.32
N MET A 274 5.46 -27.96 1.45
CA MET A 274 5.53 -28.89 2.57
C MET A 274 5.04 -30.29 2.19
N ALA A 275 3.92 -30.42 1.47
CA ALA A 275 3.42 -31.70 0.99
C ALA A 275 4.43 -32.41 0.07
N LEU A 276 5.08 -31.66 -0.85
CA LEU A 276 6.14 -32.17 -1.71
C LEU A 276 7.40 -32.56 -0.92
N GLY A 277 7.81 -31.74 0.04
CA GLY A 277 8.96 -32.00 0.90
C GLY A 277 8.77 -33.25 1.77
N LEU A 278 7.63 -33.36 2.46
CA LEU A 278 7.26 -34.53 3.25
C LEU A 278 7.16 -35.80 2.40
N PHE A 279 6.63 -35.71 1.17
CA PHE A 279 6.62 -36.83 0.24
C PHE A 279 8.04 -37.35 -0.06
N ILE A 280 8.98 -36.44 -0.36
CA ILE A 280 10.39 -36.81 -0.61
C ILE A 280 11.06 -37.35 0.65
N VAL A 281 10.90 -36.71 1.81
CA VAL A 281 11.50 -37.17 3.08
C VAL A 281 10.99 -38.56 3.45
N CYS A 282 9.67 -38.79 3.43
CA CYS A 282 9.07 -40.07 3.83
C CYS A 282 9.36 -41.22 2.86
N ARG A 283 9.46 -40.97 1.53
CA ARG A 283 9.76 -42.01 0.54
C ARG A 283 11.26 -42.18 0.28
N ARG A 284 12.08 -41.14 0.47
CA ARG A 284 13.47 -41.05 -0.02
C ARG A 284 14.37 -40.21 0.91
N TRP A 285 14.32 -40.45 2.22
CA TRP A 285 15.04 -39.65 3.24
C TRP A 285 16.53 -39.39 2.92
N ARG A 286 17.25 -40.36 2.33
CA ARG A 286 18.66 -40.22 1.93
C ARG A 286 18.88 -39.13 0.87
N ASP A 287 17.90 -38.92 -0.01
CA ASP A 287 17.97 -37.94 -1.07
C ASP A 287 17.43 -36.56 -0.64
N ALA A 288 16.83 -36.45 0.56
CA ALA A 288 16.31 -35.19 1.10
C ALA A 288 17.39 -34.13 1.30
N ALA A 289 18.66 -34.53 1.48
CA ALA A 289 19.79 -33.60 1.50
C ALA A 289 19.89 -32.75 0.22
N TRP A 290 19.59 -33.33 -0.96
CA TRP A 290 19.60 -32.60 -2.23
C TRP A 290 18.45 -31.61 -2.35
N LEU A 291 17.27 -31.97 -1.80
CA LEU A 291 16.12 -31.07 -1.69
C LEU A 291 16.46 -29.87 -0.78
N ILE A 292 17.02 -30.13 0.40
CA ILE A 292 17.42 -29.08 1.34
C ILE A 292 18.47 -28.17 0.70
N ALA A 293 19.53 -28.74 0.11
CA ALA A 293 20.61 -27.98 -0.54
C ALA A 293 20.09 -27.03 -1.63
N GLY A 294 19.09 -27.44 -2.41
CA GLY A 294 18.45 -26.57 -3.40
C GLY A 294 17.64 -25.42 -2.81
N GLY A 295 17.05 -25.62 -1.63
CA GLY A 295 16.29 -24.58 -0.92
C GLY A 295 17.17 -23.52 -0.23
N VAL A 296 18.43 -23.83 0.12
CA VAL A 296 19.29 -22.93 0.93
C VAL A 296 19.46 -21.55 0.30
N VAL A 297 19.81 -21.47 -0.99
CA VAL A 297 20.08 -20.18 -1.67
C VAL A 297 18.85 -19.28 -1.75
N PRO A 298 17.69 -19.71 -2.30
CA PRO A 298 16.50 -18.87 -2.32
C PRO A 298 15.96 -18.56 -0.91
N LEU A 299 16.16 -19.46 0.07
CA LEU A 299 15.74 -19.21 1.46
C LEU A 299 16.60 -18.12 2.09
N ALA A 300 17.93 -18.17 1.92
CA ALA A 300 18.84 -17.14 2.39
C ALA A 300 18.54 -15.79 1.74
N ALA A 301 18.31 -15.75 0.42
CA ALA A 301 17.93 -14.52 -0.28
C ALA A 301 16.61 -13.93 0.25
N MET A 302 15.57 -14.76 0.43
CA MET A 302 14.29 -14.34 0.99
C MET A 302 14.45 -13.81 2.43
N LEU A 303 15.22 -14.50 3.28
CA LEU A 303 15.44 -14.08 4.67
C LEU A 303 16.25 -12.80 4.77
N VAL A 304 17.29 -12.62 3.95
CA VAL A 304 18.07 -11.37 3.89
C VAL A 304 17.17 -10.21 3.49
N TYR A 305 16.34 -10.37 2.46
CA TYR A 305 15.39 -9.33 2.05
C TYR A 305 14.35 -9.03 3.15
N ASN A 306 13.68 -10.07 3.66
CA ASN A 306 12.61 -9.90 4.64
C ASN A 306 13.11 -9.33 5.98
N LEU A 307 14.30 -9.73 6.45
CA LEU A 307 14.82 -9.30 7.76
C LEU A 307 15.62 -8.00 7.68
N ASN A 308 16.43 -7.79 6.64
CA ASN A 308 17.28 -6.59 6.56
C ASN A 308 16.55 -5.42 5.91
N PHE A 309 15.84 -5.63 4.80
CA PHE A 309 15.15 -4.55 4.09
C PHE A 309 13.74 -4.30 4.63
N MET A 310 12.88 -5.33 4.67
CA MET A 310 11.51 -5.16 5.21
C MET A 310 11.48 -5.00 6.74
N GLY A 311 12.40 -5.63 7.46
CA GLY A 311 12.43 -5.64 8.92
C GLY A 311 11.46 -6.63 9.58
N HIS A 312 10.85 -7.54 8.81
CA HIS A 312 9.87 -8.51 9.31
C HIS A 312 9.93 -9.85 8.54
N LEU A 313 9.89 -10.99 9.25
CA LEU A 313 10.07 -12.34 8.68
C LEU A 313 9.10 -12.66 7.53
N ALA A 314 7.85 -12.20 7.61
CA ALA A 314 6.82 -12.40 6.58
C ALA A 314 6.88 -11.40 5.41
N GLY A 315 7.90 -10.53 5.35
CA GLY A 315 7.97 -9.41 4.39
C GLY A 315 6.84 -8.41 4.59
N GLY A 316 6.42 -7.74 3.51
CA GLY A 316 5.37 -6.71 3.53
C GLY A 316 4.05 -7.13 4.18
N TYR A 317 3.66 -8.41 4.05
CA TYR A 317 2.46 -8.95 4.70
C TYR A 317 2.46 -8.87 6.23
N GLY A 318 3.63 -8.77 6.87
CA GLY A 318 3.71 -8.63 8.33
C GLY A 318 3.83 -7.19 8.82
N LEU A 319 3.95 -6.22 7.91
CA LEU A 319 4.00 -4.79 8.24
C LEU A 319 2.59 -4.17 8.36
N VAL A 320 1.58 -4.83 7.78
CA VAL A 320 0.18 -4.41 7.85
C VAL A 320 -0.54 -5.26 8.91
N LYS A 321 -1.15 -4.62 9.92
CA LYS A 321 -2.02 -5.32 10.88
C LYS A 321 -3.19 -5.94 10.09
N PRO A 322 -3.49 -7.25 10.24
CA PRO A 322 -4.69 -7.83 9.66
C PRO A 322 -5.94 -7.06 10.10
N PRO A 323 -6.95 -6.89 9.23
CA PRO A 323 -8.25 -6.38 9.65
C PRO A 323 -8.77 -7.15 10.87
N ASP A 324 -9.42 -6.45 11.78
CA ASP A 324 -10.18 -7.11 12.84
C ASP A 324 -11.25 -7.98 12.14
N ASN A 325 -11.23 -9.30 12.40
CA ASN A 325 -11.94 -10.38 11.66
C ASN A 325 -11.28 -10.91 10.36
N PHE A 326 -9.96 -10.79 10.16
CA PHE A 326 -9.25 -11.44 9.02
C PHE A 326 -9.40 -12.97 8.98
N PHE A 327 -9.57 -13.62 10.15
CA PHE A 327 -9.97 -15.02 10.26
C PHE A 327 -11.38 -15.09 10.86
N GLN A 328 -12.39 -15.16 10.00
CA GLN A 328 -13.76 -15.47 10.38
C GLN A 328 -13.90 -16.99 10.58
N ASN A 329 -14.42 -17.42 11.72
CA ASN A 329 -14.74 -18.84 11.99
C ASN A 329 -16.06 -19.24 11.31
N ASP A 330 -16.22 -18.87 10.04
CA ASP A 330 -17.38 -19.16 9.21
C ASP A 330 -17.01 -20.16 8.11
N TRP A 331 -17.78 -21.24 8.03
CA TRP A 331 -17.60 -22.28 7.01
C TRP A 331 -18.27 -21.92 5.68
N SER A 332 -19.08 -20.84 5.63
CA SER A 332 -19.70 -20.33 4.40
C SER A 332 -18.66 -19.99 3.32
N GLY A 333 -17.44 -19.61 3.71
CA GLY A 333 -16.33 -19.33 2.79
C GLY A 333 -15.89 -20.53 1.95
N LEU A 334 -16.06 -21.78 2.43
CA LEU A 334 -15.81 -22.97 1.60
C LEU A 334 -16.84 -23.08 0.47
N ALA A 335 -18.10 -22.81 0.77
CA ALA A 335 -19.15 -22.74 -0.26
C ALA A 335 -18.90 -21.54 -1.19
N GLY A 336 -18.43 -20.41 -0.65
CA GLY A 336 -17.99 -19.23 -1.39
C GLY A 336 -16.96 -19.57 -2.46
N LEU A 337 -15.85 -20.18 -2.05
CA LEU A 337 -14.74 -20.59 -2.91
C LEU A 337 -15.11 -21.65 -3.96
N LEU A 338 -16.05 -22.57 -3.64
CA LEU A 338 -16.36 -23.71 -4.52
C LEU A 338 -17.56 -23.47 -5.44
N VAL A 339 -18.63 -22.84 -4.95
CA VAL A 339 -19.95 -22.83 -5.62
C VAL A 339 -20.65 -21.47 -5.62
N SER A 340 -20.04 -20.39 -5.14
CA SER A 340 -20.68 -19.06 -5.24
C SER A 340 -20.90 -18.64 -6.71
N PRO A 341 -22.03 -18.00 -7.04
CA PRO A 341 -22.30 -17.48 -8.38
C PRO A 341 -21.20 -16.53 -8.89
N ALA A 342 -20.64 -15.69 -8.02
CA ALA A 342 -19.65 -14.67 -8.38
C ALA A 342 -18.20 -15.15 -8.44
N ARG A 343 -17.83 -16.21 -7.69
CA ARG A 343 -16.43 -16.61 -7.47
C ARG A 343 -16.17 -18.12 -7.38
N GLY A 344 -17.17 -18.99 -7.49
CA GLY A 344 -17.00 -20.43 -7.24
C GLY A 344 -16.17 -21.18 -8.29
N LEU A 345 -15.23 -22.02 -7.86
CA LEU A 345 -14.41 -22.88 -8.73
C LEU A 345 -15.23 -23.78 -9.65
N LEU A 346 -16.34 -24.34 -9.17
CA LEU A 346 -17.21 -25.20 -9.96
C LEU A 346 -18.19 -24.42 -10.85
N VAL A 347 -18.25 -23.08 -10.69
CA VAL A 347 -19.03 -22.18 -11.56
C VAL A 347 -18.17 -21.68 -12.71
N PHE A 348 -16.92 -21.28 -12.43
CA PHE A 348 -15.96 -20.78 -13.43
C PHE A 348 -15.12 -21.88 -14.10
N SER A 349 -15.11 -23.09 -13.53
CA SER A 349 -14.43 -24.27 -14.06
C SER A 349 -15.22 -25.57 -13.81
N PRO A 350 -16.46 -25.69 -14.34
CA PRO A 350 -17.40 -26.76 -13.99
C PRO A 350 -16.89 -28.18 -14.29
N PHE A 351 -15.98 -28.34 -15.25
CA PHE A 351 -15.39 -29.65 -15.55
C PHE A 351 -14.56 -30.23 -14.39
N LEU A 352 -14.13 -29.41 -13.42
CA LEU A 352 -13.43 -29.85 -12.21
C LEU A 352 -14.33 -30.64 -11.24
N VAL A 353 -15.66 -30.62 -11.41
CA VAL A 353 -16.59 -31.49 -10.66
C VAL A 353 -16.26 -32.98 -10.84
N PHE A 354 -15.58 -33.32 -11.94
CA PHE A 354 -15.15 -34.69 -12.26
C PHE A 354 -13.77 -35.07 -11.68
N ALA A 355 -13.04 -34.14 -11.06
CA ALA A 355 -11.72 -34.41 -10.46
C ALA A 355 -11.73 -35.54 -9.40
N PRO A 356 -12.77 -35.70 -8.54
CA PRO A 356 -12.87 -36.83 -7.61
C PRO A 356 -12.84 -38.21 -8.28
N ILE A 357 -13.31 -38.34 -9.52
CA ILE A 357 -13.26 -39.61 -10.27
C ILE A 357 -11.82 -39.96 -10.62
N GLY A 358 -11.05 -38.99 -11.13
CA GLY A 358 -9.63 -39.17 -11.41
C GLY A 358 -8.81 -39.41 -10.14
N LEU A 359 -9.12 -38.66 -9.07
CA LEU A 359 -8.56 -38.84 -7.73
C LEU A 359 -8.77 -40.26 -7.19
N SER A 360 -9.96 -40.85 -7.36
CA SER A 360 -10.24 -42.22 -6.92
C SER A 360 -9.33 -43.26 -7.60
N GLN A 361 -8.98 -43.05 -8.87
CA GLN A 361 -8.06 -43.91 -9.62
C GLN A 361 -6.61 -43.68 -9.21
N ARG A 362 -6.23 -42.42 -8.95
CA ARG A 362 -4.92 -42.05 -8.39
C ARG A 362 -4.67 -42.72 -7.03
N LEU A 363 -5.65 -42.71 -6.13
CA LEU A 363 -5.57 -43.35 -4.81
C LEU A 363 -5.46 -44.89 -4.87
N ARG A 364 -5.92 -45.52 -5.97
CA ARG A 364 -5.77 -46.96 -6.19
C ARG A 364 -4.35 -47.36 -6.63
N SER A 365 -3.60 -46.47 -7.28
CA SER A 365 -2.21 -46.71 -7.67
C SER A 365 -1.24 -46.62 -6.47
N SER A 366 -0.49 -47.69 -6.19
CA SER A 366 0.50 -47.74 -5.10
C SER A 366 1.65 -46.75 -5.27
N GLU A 367 2.04 -46.47 -6.51
CA GLU A 367 3.12 -45.55 -6.85
C GLU A 367 2.76 -44.11 -6.47
N SER A 368 1.59 -43.63 -6.90
CA SER A 368 1.16 -42.24 -6.74
C SER A 368 0.35 -41.97 -5.46
N ARG A 369 -0.28 -42.96 -4.83
CA ARG A 369 -1.16 -42.80 -3.63
C ARG A 369 -0.63 -41.78 -2.60
N VAL A 370 0.62 -41.88 -2.19
CA VAL A 370 1.16 -41.01 -1.12
C VAL A 370 1.32 -39.56 -1.58
N LEU A 371 1.77 -39.32 -2.82
CA LEU A 371 1.84 -37.97 -3.39
C LEU A 371 0.44 -37.37 -3.54
N VAL A 372 -0.53 -38.19 -3.95
CA VAL A 372 -1.93 -37.80 -4.14
C VAL A 372 -2.58 -37.40 -2.82
N VAL A 373 -2.35 -38.17 -1.75
CA VAL A 373 -2.82 -37.82 -0.40
C VAL A 373 -2.14 -36.55 0.10
N ALA A 374 -0.82 -36.42 -0.04
CA ALA A 374 -0.09 -35.23 0.41
C ALA A 374 -0.58 -33.95 -0.30
N LEU A 375 -0.68 -33.95 -1.63
CA LEU A 375 -1.19 -32.81 -2.39
C LEU A 375 -2.69 -32.57 -2.15
N GLY A 376 -3.49 -33.63 -1.94
CA GLY A 376 -4.91 -33.50 -1.59
C GLY A 376 -5.12 -32.83 -0.24
N LEU A 377 -4.29 -33.16 0.76
CA LEU A 377 -4.29 -32.47 2.06
C LEU A 377 -3.84 -31.01 1.93
N ALA A 378 -2.86 -30.70 1.07
CA ALA A 378 -2.45 -29.31 0.79
C ALA A 378 -3.57 -28.49 0.14
N VAL A 379 -4.28 -29.05 -0.84
CA VAL A 379 -5.48 -28.46 -1.47
C VAL A 379 -6.55 -28.16 -0.42
N ILE A 380 -6.87 -29.12 0.45
CA ILE A 380 -7.88 -28.95 1.51
C ILE A 380 -7.43 -27.89 2.52
N ALA A 381 -6.15 -27.90 2.93
CA ALA A 381 -5.61 -26.93 3.88
C ALA A 381 -5.64 -25.49 3.32
N GLN A 382 -5.31 -25.29 2.04
CA GLN A 382 -5.47 -23.99 1.38
C GLN A 382 -6.93 -23.55 1.27
N LEU A 383 -7.85 -24.45 0.90
CA LEU A 383 -9.29 -24.14 0.85
C LEU A 383 -9.82 -23.70 2.22
N VAL A 384 -9.45 -24.40 3.31
CA VAL A 384 -9.81 -24.00 4.68
C VAL A 384 -9.20 -22.65 5.03
N LEU A 385 -7.91 -22.44 4.77
CA LEU A 385 -7.22 -21.17 5.06
C LEU A 385 -7.90 -19.98 4.36
N TYR A 386 -8.20 -20.10 3.07
CA TYR A 386 -8.85 -19.05 2.29
C TYR A 386 -10.32 -18.85 2.66
N ALA A 387 -11.02 -19.89 3.11
CA ALA A 387 -12.42 -19.79 3.53
C ALA A 387 -12.62 -18.94 4.79
N GLN A 388 -11.59 -18.78 5.62
CA GLN A 388 -11.66 -17.91 6.81
C GLN A 388 -11.47 -16.41 6.48
N GLY A 389 -10.95 -16.07 5.29
CA GLY A 389 -10.75 -14.68 4.87
C GLY A 389 -11.90 -14.15 4.01
N ASP A 390 -11.70 -12.97 3.41
CA ASP A 390 -12.57 -12.48 2.33
C ASP A 390 -12.33 -13.32 1.06
N TRP A 391 -13.03 -14.46 0.99
CA TRP A 391 -12.98 -15.41 -0.11
C TRP A 391 -13.39 -14.83 -1.47
N ARG A 392 -13.94 -13.60 -1.53
CA ARG A 392 -14.19 -12.90 -2.80
C ARG A 392 -12.87 -12.49 -3.50
N ALA A 393 -11.76 -12.45 -2.76
CA ALA A 393 -10.41 -12.20 -3.28
C ALA A 393 -10.22 -10.83 -3.98
N GLY A 394 -11.01 -9.82 -3.60
CA GLY A 394 -10.99 -8.48 -4.21
C GLY A 394 -11.65 -8.41 -5.58
N THR A 395 -11.47 -7.31 -6.29
CA THR A 395 -11.96 -7.10 -7.67
C THR A 395 -11.15 -7.95 -8.65
N SER A 396 -11.74 -9.03 -9.15
CA SER A 396 -11.06 -9.98 -10.05
C SER A 396 -12.03 -10.96 -10.71
N TRP A 397 -11.58 -11.61 -11.79
CA TRP A 397 -12.38 -12.63 -12.47
C TRP A 397 -12.31 -14.00 -11.76
N GLY A 398 -13.45 -14.43 -11.22
CA GLY A 398 -13.61 -15.78 -10.65
C GLY A 398 -12.76 -16.06 -9.40
N PRO A 399 -12.49 -17.35 -9.08
CA PRO A 399 -11.77 -17.77 -7.86
C PRO A 399 -10.26 -17.50 -7.94
N ARG A 400 -9.87 -16.23 -7.98
CA ARG A 400 -8.48 -15.79 -8.13
C ARG A 400 -7.51 -16.51 -7.20
N TRP A 401 -7.84 -16.66 -5.91
CA TRP A 401 -6.98 -17.30 -4.91
C TRP A 401 -6.73 -18.80 -5.11
N LEU A 402 -7.55 -19.52 -5.88
CA LEU A 402 -7.39 -20.97 -6.11
C LEU A 402 -6.62 -21.31 -7.40
N THR A 403 -6.17 -20.30 -8.13
CA THR A 403 -5.51 -20.44 -9.44
C THR A 403 -4.25 -21.33 -9.33
N ASP A 404 -3.43 -21.16 -8.29
CA ASP A 404 -2.21 -21.97 -8.05
C ASP A 404 -2.46 -23.48 -7.85
N LEU A 405 -3.70 -23.86 -7.48
CA LEU A 405 -4.09 -25.27 -7.31
C LEU A 405 -4.43 -25.95 -8.64
N LEU A 406 -4.67 -25.20 -9.72
CA LEU A 406 -5.15 -25.74 -10.99
C LEU A 406 -4.20 -26.82 -11.58
N PRO A 407 -2.85 -26.67 -11.58
CA PRO A 407 -1.97 -27.75 -12.05
C PRO A 407 -2.11 -29.06 -11.26
N ILE A 408 -2.34 -28.99 -9.94
CA ILE A 408 -2.59 -30.16 -9.08
C ILE A 408 -3.93 -30.80 -9.45
N LEU A 409 -4.99 -30.00 -9.56
CA LEU A 409 -6.34 -30.46 -9.89
C LEU A 409 -6.41 -31.09 -11.28
N MET A 410 -5.70 -30.54 -12.27
CA MET A 410 -5.60 -31.12 -13.61
C MET A 410 -4.88 -32.47 -13.61
N TRP A 411 -3.80 -32.61 -12.83
CA TRP A 411 -3.13 -33.90 -12.66
C TRP A 411 -4.02 -34.94 -11.95
N MET A 412 -4.80 -34.53 -10.94
CA MET A 412 -5.78 -35.39 -10.28
C MET A 412 -6.93 -35.80 -11.22
N LEU A 413 -7.43 -34.89 -12.05
CA LEU A 413 -8.50 -35.13 -13.03
C LEU A 413 -8.08 -36.08 -14.15
N ALA A 414 -6.82 -36.06 -14.58
CA ALA A 414 -6.38 -36.67 -15.84
C ALA A 414 -6.77 -38.15 -16.11
N PRO A 415 -6.86 -39.05 -15.11
CA PRO A 415 -7.33 -40.42 -15.33
C PRO A 415 -8.84 -40.54 -15.58
N ALA A 416 -9.65 -39.56 -15.15
CA ALA A 416 -11.11 -39.61 -15.21
C ALA A 416 -11.69 -39.92 -16.60
N PRO A 417 -11.32 -39.21 -17.70
CA PRO A 417 -11.86 -39.49 -19.03
C PRO A 417 -11.49 -40.87 -19.60
N LEU A 418 -10.48 -41.56 -19.03
CA LEU A 418 -10.11 -42.92 -19.44
C LEU A 418 -11.05 -43.99 -18.87
N ILE A 419 -11.63 -43.75 -17.68
CA ILE A 419 -12.46 -44.73 -16.96
C ILE A 419 -13.97 -44.43 -17.02
N MET A 420 -14.35 -43.21 -17.40
CA MET A 420 -15.75 -42.81 -17.54
C MET A 420 -16.50 -43.58 -18.64
N ARG A 421 -17.82 -43.76 -18.44
CA ARG A 421 -18.75 -44.19 -19.49
C ARG A 421 -18.89 -43.10 -20.58
N PRO A 422 -19.27 -43.43 -21.84
CA PRO A 422 -19.37 -42.46 -22.93
C PRO A 422 -20.22 -41.23 -22.62
N ILE A 423 -21.38 -41.39 -21.96
CA ILE A 423 -22.25 -40.28 -21.55
C ILE A 423 -21.54 -39.33 -20.59
N ALA A 424 -20.86 -39.86 -19.56
CA ALA A 424 -20.11 -39.05 -18.59
C ALA A 424 -18.91 -38.34 -19.23
N ARG A 425 -18.25 -38.94 -20.24
CA ARG A 425 -17.24 -38.25 -21.07
C ARG A 425 -17.86 -37.12 -21.90
N GLY A 426 -19.06 -37.32 -22.45
CA GLY A 426 -19.80 -36.28 -23.16
C GLY A 426 -20.10 -35.08 -22.25
N LEU A 427 -20.58 -35.34 -21.03
CA LEU A 427 -20.79 -34.30 -20.01
C LEU A 427 -19.49 -33.60 -19.59
N LEU A 428 -18.38 -34.34 -19.44
CA LEU A 428 -17.07 -33.76 -19.18
C LEU A 428 -16.65 -32.80 -20.32
N VAL A 429 -16.76 -33.22 -21.58
CA VAL A 429 -16.42 -32.38 -22.74
C VAL A 429 -17.33 -31.16 -22.84
N LEU A 430 -18.64 -31.33 -22.59
CA LEU A 430 -19.59 -30.21 -22.54
C LEU A 430 -19.21 -29.20 -21.45
N ALA A 431 -18.86 -29.68 -20.25
CA ALA A 431 -18.39 -28.83 -19.16
C ALA A 431 -17.05 -28.14 -19.49
N MET A 432 -16.14 -28.80 -20.20
CA MET A 432 -14.90 -28.18 -20.69
C MET A 432 -15.19 -27.03 -21.67
N VAL A 433 -16.09 -27.25 -22.63
CA VAL A 433 -16.50 -26.21 -23.61
C VAL A 433 -17.20 -25.04 -22.92
N ALA A 434 -18.12 -25.32 -21.98
CA ALA A 434 -18.76 -24.27 -21.17
C ALA A 434 -17.74 -23.45 -20.37
N SER A 435 -16.72 -24.11 -19.81
CA SER A 435 -15.57 -23.48 -19.14
C SER A 435 -14.85 -22.48 -20.04
N VAL A 436 -14.51 -22.90 -21.26
CA VAL A 436 -13.85 -22.01 -22.25
C VAL A 436 -14.75 -20.84 -22.62
N GLY A 437 -16.07 -21.08 -22.75
CA GLY A 437 -17.06 -20.02 -22.94
C GLY A 437 -17.03 -18.98 -21.82
N VAL A 438 -17.09 -19.39 -20.55
CA VAL A 438 -16.99 -18.50 -19.39
C VAL A 438 -15.70 -17.68 -19.43
N GLN A 439 -14.54 -18.30 -19.62
CA GLN A 439 -13.27 -17.58 -19.65
C GLN A 439 -13.13 -16.66 -20.89
N THR A 440 -13.78 -16.98 -22.00
CA THR A 440 -13.87 -16.11 -23.18
C THR A 440 -14.68 -14.84 -22.87
N VAL A 441 -15.80 -14.96 -22.13
CA VAL A 441 -16.54 -13.79 -21.65
C VAL A 441 -15.64 -12.93 -20.76
N GLY A 442 -14.87 -13.53 -19.86
CA GLY A 442 -13.84 -12.82 -19.10
C GLY A 442 -12.89 -12.04 -20.01
N ALA A 443 -12.28 -12.72 -20.99
CA ALA A 443 -11.16 -12.15 -21.75
C ALA A 443 -11.56 -10.95 -22.62
N PHE A 444 -12.80 -10.94 -23.13
CA PHE A 444 -13.27 -9.96 -24.10
C PHE A 444 -14.39 -9.04 -23.58
N TRP A 445 -15.07 -9.37 -22.48
CA TRP A 445 -16.12 -8.52 -21.89
C TRP A 445 -15.81 -8.02 -20.47
N TYR A 446 -14.87 -8.57 -19.70
CA TYR A 446 -14.71 -8.12 -18.31
C TYR A 446 -14.23 -6.66 -18.20
N THR A 447 -15.04 -5.84 -17.53
CA THR A 447 -14.89 -4.39 -17.30
C THR A 447 -15.02 -4.01 -15.82
N LYS A 448 -15.00 -4.98 -14.91
CA LYS A 448 -15.26 -4.80 -13.46
C LYS A 448 -16.71 -4.35 -13.14
N THR A 449 -17.62 -4.33 -14.12
CA THR A 449 -19.05 -3.95 -13.95
C THR A 449 -19.78 -4.89 -12.97
N SER A 450 -19.45 -6.19 -13.01
CA SER A 450 -19.99 -7.18 -12.07
C SER A 450 -19.46 -7.00 -10.65
N ASP A 451 -18.21 -6.53 -10.48
CA ASP A 451 -17.65 -6.25 -9.16
C ASP A 451 -18.37 -5.09 -8.46
N GLU A 452 -18.71 -4.02 -9.19
CA GLU A 452 -19.50 -2.91 -8.62
C GLU A 452 -20.81 -3.40 -7.98
N LEU A 453 -21.47 -4.39 -8.59
CA LEU A 453 -22.70 -4.99 -8.04
C LEU A 453 -22.42 -5.96 -6.88
N ILE A 454 -21.32 -6.72 -6.93
CA ILE A 454 -20.89 -7.64 -5.87
C ILE A 454 -20.54 -6.90 -4.57
N TYR A 455 -19.95 -5.70 -4.70
CA TYR A 455 -19.53 -4.84 -3.59
C TYR A 455 -20.52 -3.68 -3.31
N ALA A 456 -21.70 -3.67 -3.95
CA ALA A 456 -22.71 -2.64 -3.71
C ALA A 456 -23.28 -2.70 -2.29
N GLY A 457 -23.44 -1.53 -1.66
CA GLY A 457 -23.95 -1.41 -0.30
C GLY A 457 -22.86 -1.45 0.76
N ASP A 458 -22.91 -2.43 1.66
CA ASP A 458 -21.88 -2.67 2.67
C ASP A 458 -20.72 -3.51 2.09
N PRO A 459 -19.50 -2.96 1.92
CA PRO A 459 -18.38 -3.70 1.33
C PRO A 459 -17.93 -4.91 2.16
N ALA A 460 -18.21 -4.94 3.46
CA ALA A 460 -17.92 -6.11 4.32
C ALA A 460 -18.91 -7.27 4.07
N SER A 461 -20.06 -7.01 3.46
CA SER A 461 -21.10 -8.02 3.23
C SER A 461 -20.78 -8.94 2.06
N MET A 462 -20.75 -10.24 2.32
CA MET A 462 -20.56 -11.27 1.28
C MET A 462 -21.81 -11.51 0.42
N ARG A 463 -22.95 -10.87 0.73
CA ARG A 463 -24.25 -11.17 0.10
C ARG A 463 -24.29 -10.90 -1.40
N GLY A 464 -23.66 -9.82 -1.87
CA GLY A 464 -23.62 -9.47 -3.30
C GLY A 464 -22.91 -10.53 -4.18
N ALA A 465 -22.02 -11.34 -3.60
CA ALA A 465 -21.36 -12.46 -4.29
C ALA A 465 -22.24 -13.73 -4.41
N TRP A 466 -23.35 -13.79 -3.65
CA TRP A 466 -24.33 -14.87 -3.67
C TRP A 466 -25.56 -14.57 -4.53
N ASP A 467 -25.73 -13.33 -4.99
CA ASP A 467 -26.84 -12.94 -5.86
C ASP A 467 -26.63 -13.50 -7.29
N PRO A 468 -27.55 -14.35 -7.83
CA PRO A 468 -27.48 -14.82 -9.21
C PRO A 468 -27.55 -13.69 -10.26
N GLY A 469 -28.12 -12.54 -9.91
CA GLY A 469 -28.16 -11.35 -10.75
C GLY A 469 -26.78 -10.74 -11.01
N ASN A 470 -25.79 -11.07 -10.18
CA ASN A 470 -24.43 -10.52 -10.19
C ASN A 470 -23.38 -11.46 -10.80
N ILE A 471 -23.78 -12.60 -11.39
CA ILE A 471 -22.86 -13.55 -12.03
C ILE A 471 -22.01 -12.85 -13.12
N PRO A 472 -20.67 -12.79 -13.00
CA PRO A 472 -19.83 -12.00 -13.91
C PRO A 472 -20.03 -12.32 -15.40
N PHE A 473 -20.00 -13.59 -15.80
CA PHE A 473 -20.20 -13.98 -17.20
C PHE A 473 -21.65 -13.85 -17.72
N VAL A 474 -22.59 -13.39 -16.88
CA VAL A 474 -23.96 -13.00 -17.29
C VAL A 474 -24.10 -11.47 -17.30
N THR A 475 -23.50 -10.79 -16.32
CA THR A 475 -23.55 -9.33 -16.18
C THR A 475 -22.71 -8.61 -17.23
N GLU A 476 -21.47 -9.04 -17.46
CA GLU A 476 -20.57 -8.39 -18.43
C GLU A 476 -21.08 -8.55 -19.88
N LEU A 477 -21.90 -9.57 -20.17
CA LEU A 477 -22.55 -9.73 -21.48
C LEU A 477 -23.68 -8.73 -21.75
N ARG A 478 -24.07 -7.89 -20.77
CA ARG A 478 -25.13 -6.87 -20.93
C ARG A 478 -24.64 -5.60 -21.64
N HIS A 479 -23.34 -5.48 -21.89
CA HIS A 479 -22.72 -4.37 -22.62
C HIS A 479 -21.86 -4.91 -23.77
N PRO A 480 -21.46 -4.08 -24.76
CA PRO A 480 -20.56 -4.50 -25.82
C PRO A 480 -19.21 -5.03 -25.28
N PRO A 481 -18.49 -5.86 -26.06
CA PRO A 481 -17.15 -6.30 -25.70
C PRO A 481 -16.20 -5.11 -25.51
N ALA A 482 -15.28 -5.27 -24.57
CA ALA A 482 -14.27 -4.28 -24.24
C ALA A 482 -13.24 -4.14 -25.38
N ARG A 483 -12.70 -2.93 -25.57
CA ARG A 483 -11.78 -2.64 -26.66
C ARG A 483 -10.32 -2.96 -26.29
N GLY A 484 -9.46 -3.10 -27.30
CA GLY A 484 -8.03 -3.34 -27.13
C GLY A 484 -7.26 -2.13 -26.62
N GLU A 485 -7.34 -1.87 -25.31
CA GLU A 485 -6.77 -0.70 -24.61
C GLU A 485 -5.24 -0.55 -24.76
N LEU A 486 -4.48 -1.62 -25.03
CA LEU A 486 -3.03 -1.53 -25.23
C LEU A 486 -2.62 -0.84 -26.53
N LEU A 487 -3.46 -0.91 -27.58
CA LEU A 487 -3.26 -0.17 -28.84
C LEU A 487 -3.80 1.27 -28.79
N CYS A 488 -4.48 1.66 -27.72
CA CYS A 488 -5.02 3.01 -27.57
C CYS A 488 -3.96 3.95 -27.01
N ASP A 489 -3.51 4.90 -27.83
CA ASP A 489 -2.73 6.04 -27.35
C ASP A 489 -3.67 7.03 -26.64
N ALA A 490 -3.25 7.50 -25.45
CA ALA A 490 -3.95 8.52 -24.67
C ALA A 490 -3.01 9.71 -24.49
N MET A 491 -3.54 10.91 -24.68
CA MET A 491 -2.78 12.16 -24.64
C MET A 491 -3.68 13.34 -24.29
N GLY A 492 -3.10 14.43 -23.80
CA GLY A 492 -3.83 15.65 -23.50
C GLY A 492 -2.90 16.79 -23.08
N SER A 493 -3.50 17.96 -22.92
CA SER A 493 -2.84 19.20 -22.49
C SER A 493 -3.70 19.91 -21.46
N ILE A 494 -3.06 20.65 -20.58
CA ILE A 494 -3.69 21.65 -19.70
C ILE A 494 -3.31 23.01 -20.31
N ASP A 495 -4.25 23.64 -21.00
CA ASP A 495 -4.02 24.86 -21.79
C ASP A 495 -4.23 26.15 -20.99
N LEU A 496 -5.10 26.11 -19.97
CA LEU A 496 -5.46 27.25 -19.10
C LEU A 496 -5.50 26.80 -17.64
N ILE A 497 -4.84 27.57 -16.76
CA ILE A 497 -4.92 27.43 -15.31
C ILE A 497 -5.30 28.80 -14.73
N GLY A 498 -6.56 28.95 -14.32
CA GLY A 498 -7.09 30.23 -13.82
C GLY A 498 -7.03 31.31 -14.89
N GLN A 499 -6.16 32.30 -14.71
CA GLN A 499 -5.90 33.36 -15.70
C GLN A 499 -4.67 33.10 -16.59
N SER A 500 -3.87 32.07 -16.29
CA SER A 500 -2.63 31.77 -17.01
C SER A 500 -2.90 30.94 -18.28
N LEU A 501 -2.81 31.58 -19.45
CA LEU A 501 -2.81 30.88 -20.75
C LEU A 501 -1.44 30.25 -21.03
N ARG A 502 -1.43 28.95 -21.36
CA ARG A 502 -0.27 28.15 -21.77
C ARG A 502 0.94 28.32 -20.85
N PRO A 503 0.93 27.67 -19.66
CA PRO A 503 2.07 27.69 -18.74
C PRO A 503 3.35 27.24 -19.45
N SER A 504 4.37 28.10 -19.47
CA SER A 504 5.72 27.70 -19.87
C SER A 504 6.37 26.89 -18.75
N ALA A 505 7.37 26.06 -19.07
CA ALA A 505 8.08 25.25 -18.07
C ALA A 505 8.69 26.11 -16.93
N ASP A 506 9.06 27.36 -17.22
CA ASP A 506 9.68 28.29 -16.26
C ASP A 506 8.67 29.08 -15.41
N MET A 507 7.36 29.02 -15.72
CA MET A 507 6.32 29.79 -15.02
C MET A 507 5.35 28.84 -14.33
N ARG A 508 5.27 28.93 -12.99
CA ARG A 508 4.36 28.14 -12.16
C ARG A 508 3.05 28.89 -11.99
N PRO A 509 1.94 28.47 -12.61
CA PRO A 509 0.67 29.17 -12.50
C PRO A 509 0.02 28.96 -11.14
N GLU A 510 -0.69 29.98 -10.69
CA GLU A 510 -1.44 29.99 -9.44
C GLU A 510 -2.78 29.26 -9.62
N LEU A 511 -3.11 28.37 -8.67
CA LEU A 511 -4.32 27.56 -8.65
C LEU A 511 -5.12 27.88 -7.39
N GLU A 512 -6.29 28.50 -7.60
CA GLU A 512 -7.25 28.87 -6.55
C GLU A 512 -8.49 27.97 -6.57
N SER A 513 -9.23 27.94 -5.45
CA SER A 513 -10.47 27.17 -5.37
C SER A 513 -11.57 27.87 -6.18
N GLY A 514 -12.20 27.15 -7.09
CA GLY A 514 -13.12 27.68 -8.09
C GLY A 514 -12.44 28.16 -9.38
N ALA A 515 -11.11 28.07 -9.49
CA ALA A 515 -10.40 28.40 -10.72
C ALA A 515 -10.84 27.50 -11.87
N VAL A 516 -11.00 28.11 -13.05
CA VAL A 516 -11.33 27.39 -14.28
C VAL A 516 -10.05 26.78 -14.86
N LEU A 517 -10.09 25.48 -15.09
CA LEU A 517 -9.07 24.69 -15.77
C LEU A 517 -9.62 24.29 -17.15
N GLU A 518 -8.85 24.53 -18.20
CA GLU A 518 -9.20 24.11 -19.57
C GLU A 518 -8.03 23.41 -20.26
N GLY A 519 -8.38 22.58 -21.23
CA GLY A 519 -7.40 21.87 -22.05
C GLY A 519 -8.06 21.04 -23.12
N TRP A 520 -7.35 19.99 -23.55
CA TRP A 520 -7.90 18.96 -24.42
C TRP A 520 -7.37 17.58 -24.02
N ALA A 521 -8.10 16.53 -24.37
CA ALA A 521 -7.72 15.14 -24.19
C ALA A 521 -8.25 14.27 -25.34
N LEU A 522 -7.48 13.26 -25.72
CA LEU A 522 -7.77 12.34 -26.82
C LEU A 522 -7.32 10.93 -26.45
N ALA A 523 -8.17 9.94 -26.67
CA ALA A 523 -7.85 8.52 -26.48
C ALA A 523 -8.26 7.70 -27.70
N CYS A 524 -7.34 6.97 -28.31
CA CYS A 524 -7.56 6.22 -29.56
C CYS A 524 -8.21 7.07 -30.69
N GLY A 525 -7.84 8.34 -30.81
CA GLY A 525 -8.37 9.25 -31.86
C GLY A 525 -9.80 9.77 -31.63
N ARG A 526 -10.39 9.53 -30.45
CA ARG A 526 -11.73 10.01 -30.03
C ARG A 526 -11.69 10.65 -28.65
N SER A 527 -12.81 11.25 -28.24
CA SER A 527 -13.05 11.67 -26.86
C SER A 527 -12.83 10.49 -25.89
N PRO A 528 -12.11 10.68 -24.77
CA PRO A 528 -12.04 9.68 -23.71
C PRO A 528 -13.40 9.54 -22.97
N ALA A 529 -13.54 8.53 -22.13
CA ALA A 529 -14.76 8.30 -21.35
C ALA A 529 -14.91 9.28 -20.18
N GLN A 530 -13.79 9.68 -19.58
CA GLN A 530 -13.72 10.66 -18.48
C GLN A 530 -12.30 11.25 -18.42
N ILE A 531 -12.17 12.46 -17.91
CA ILE A 531 -10.91 13.00 -17.42
C ILE A 531 -11.02 13.42 -15.95
N LEU A 532 -9.92 13.27 -15.22
CA LEU A 532 -9.75 13.74 -13.84
C LEU A 532 -8.54 14.66 -13.77
N LEU A 533 -8.66 15.66 -12.91
CA LEU A 533 -7.56 16.52 -12.49
C LEU A 533 -7.22 16.15 -11.05
N LEU A 534 -5.95 15.78 -10.83
CA LEU A 534 -5.44 15.30 -9.55
C LEU A 534 -4.37 16.28 -9.04
N VAL A 535 -4.34 16.52 -7.74
CA VAL A 535 -3.20 17.15 -7.06
C VAL A 535 -2.83 16.25 -5.88
N ASP A 536 -1.60 15.75 -5.85
CA ASP A 536 -1.11 14.78 -4.87
C ASP A 536 -2.05 13.56 -4.68
N GLY A 537 -2.66 13.11 -5.79
CA GLY A 537 -3.67 12.03 -5.83
C GLY A 537 -5.06 12.38 -5.29
N LEU A 538 -5.31 13.65 -4.94
CA LEU A 538 -6.64 14.16 -4.60
C LEU A 538 -7.35 14.65 -5.87
N ILE A 539 -8.56 14.15 -6.12
CA ILE A 539 -9.39 14.57 -7.25
C ILE A 539 -9.89 15.99 -7.00
N ILE A 540 -9.29 16.97 -7.69
CA ILE A 540 -9.73 18.38 -7.63
C ILE A 540 -10.85 18.68 -8.61
N GLY A 541 -11.09 17.80 -9.59
CA GLY A 541 -12.21 17.91 -10.51
C GLY A 541 -12.24 16.78 -11.53
N SER A 542 -13.38 16.59 -12.18
CA SER A 542 -13.53 15.60 -13.26
C SER A 542 -14.62 16.02 -14.24
N THR A 543 -14.55 15.54 -15.48
CA THR A 543 -15.66 15.63 -16.43
C THR A 543 -15.71 14.43 -17.37
N ALA A 544 -16.90 14.11 -17.86
CA ALA A 544 -17.14 13.20 -18.98
C ALA A 544 -17.75 13.96 -20.19
N GLU A 545 -17.89 15.28 -20.10
CA GLU A 545 -18.41 16.16 -21.14
C GLU A 545 -17.26 16.86 -21.87
N PHE A 546 -17.29 16.82 -23.20
CA PHE A 546 -16.23 17.35 -24.06
C PHE A 546 -16.76 18.37 -25.07
N LEU A 547 -15.91 19.34 -25.39
CA LEU A 547 -16.19 20.50 -26.24
C LEU A 547 -15.43 20.38 -27.58
N PRO A 548 -15.96 20.94 -28.69
CA PRO A 548 -15.22 21.02 -29.95
C PRO A 548 -13.95 21.87 -29.85
N ARG A 549 -12.85 21.45 -30.48
CA ARG A 549 -11.57 22.18 -30.51
C ARG A 549 -10.98 22.16 -31.93
N PRO A 550 -11.41 23.07 -32.83
CA PRO A 550 -11.02 23.04 -34.24
C PRO A 550 -9.50 23.11 -34.50
N ASP A 551 -8.73 23.65 -33.56
CA ASP A 551 -7.27 23.67 -33.57
C ASP A 551 -6.68 22.28 -33.34
N VAL A 552 -7.20 21.54 -32.36
CA VAL A 552 -6.82 20.16 -32.04
C VAL A 552 -7.32 19.21 -33.13
N ASP A 553 -8.57 19.37 -33.58
CA ASP A 553 -9.19 18.58 -34.66
C ASP A 553 -8.32 18.60 -35.93
N LYS A 554 -7.81 19.79 -36.29
CA LYS A 554 -6.91 19.98 -37.44
C LYS A 554 -5.52 19.36 -37.22
N ALA A 555 -4.94 19.51 -36.03
CA ALA A 555 -3.59 19.04 -35.72
C ALA A 555 -3.51 17.52 -35.52
N MET A 556 -4.54 16.94 -34.90
CA MET A 556 -4.63 15.52 -34.54
C MET A 556 -5.43 14.69 -35.56
N HIS A 557 -5.92 15.33 -36.63
CA HIS A 557 -6.76 14.73 -37.67
C HIS A 557 -7.98 13.97 -37.11
N THR A 558 -8.68 14.56 -36.14
CA THR A 558 -9.90 14.02 -35.53
C THR A 558 -11.09 14.95 -35.76
N SER A 559 -12.30 14.43 -35.50
CA SER A 559 -13.55 15.18 -35.50
C SER A 559 -14.38 14.93 -34.22
N ALA A 560 -13.77 14.32 -33.20
CA ALA A 560 -14.40 14.08 -31.91
C ALA A 560 -14.18 15.30 -31.00
N PRO A 561 -15.14 15.70 -30.15
CA PRO A 561 -14.90 16.78 -29.20
C PRO A 561 -13.80 16.38 -28.21
N THR A 562 -12.71 17.16 -28.17
CA THR A 562 -11.52 16.88 -27.35
C THR A 562 -11.32 17.87 -26.21
N GLY A 563 -11.90 19.06 -26.31
CA GLY A 563 -11.77 20.11 -25.32
C GLY A 563 -12.48 19.76 -24.03
N TRP A 564 -11.99 20.26 -22.90
CA TRP A 564 -12.64 20.09 -21.61
C TRP A 564 -12.49 21.35 -20.77
N ARG A 565 -13.44 21.57 -19.85
CA ARG A 565 -13.46 22.69 -18.91
C ARG A 565 -13.94 22.17 -17.56
N ILE A 566 -13.17 22.41 -16.50
CA ILE A 566 -13.43 21.96 -15.13
C ILE A 566 -13.27 23.17 -14.19
N SER A 567 -14.06 23.24 -13.11
CA SER A 567 -13.81 24.16 -12.00
C SER A 567 -13.10 23.38 -10.88
N ALA A 568 -11.98 23.90 -10.38
CA ALA A 568 -11.16 23.24 -9.37
C ALA A 568 -11.80 23.32 -7.97
N SER A 569 -11.94 22.19 -7.29
CA SER A 569 -12.16 22.12 -5.85
C SER A 569 -10.84 21.78 -5.16
N LEU A 570 -10.29 22.70 -4.37
CA LEU A 570 -9.05 22.48 -3.62
C LEU A 570 -9.31 21.94 -2.21
N TRP A 571 -10.51 21.40 -1.95
CA TRP A 571 -10.87 20.90 -0.63
C TRP A 571 -9.98 19.73 -0.21
N GLY A 572 -9.25 19.91 0.88
CA GLY A 572 -8.27 18.94 1.39
C GLY A 572 -6.93 18.91 0.65
N VAL A 573 -6.74 19.75 -0.38
CA VAL A 573 -5.45 19.92 -1.06
C VAL A 573 -4.57 20.85 -0.24
N ALA A 574 -3.32 20.44 -0.02
CA ALA A 574 -2.34 21.27 0.66
C ALA A 574 -1.85 22.42 -0.25
N SER A 575 -1.65 23.60 0.33
CA SER A 575 -1.11 24.77 -0.37
C SER A 575 0.37 24.61 -0.75
N GLY A 576 0.93 25.59 -1.46
CA GLY A 576 2.34 25.63 -1.87
C GLY A 576 2.56 25.07 -3.27
N GLU A 577 3.82 24.75 -3.62
CA GLU A 577 4.13 24.09 -4.90
C GLU A 577 3.62 22.65 -4.89
N ARG A 578 2.83 22.28 -5.91
CA ARG A 578 2.22 20.96 -6.07
C ARG A 578 2.26 20.51 -7.54
N VAL A 579 2.05 19.22 -7.77
CA VAL A 579 1.95 18.66 -9.13
C VAL A 579 0.47 18.45 -9.49
N LEU A 580 0.00 19.17 -10.50
CA LEU A 580 -1.29 18.96 -11.13
C LEU A 580 -1.15 17.91 -12.24
N GLN A 581 -1.86 16.79 -12.11
CA GLN A 581 -1.87 15.70 -13.08
C GLN A 581 -3.20 15.66 -13.84
N LEU A 582 -3.12 15.47 -15.16
CA LEU A 582 -4.27 15.14 -16.02
C LEU A 582 -4.33 13.62 -16.21
N ALA A 583 -5.32 13.00 -15.58
CA ALA A 583 -5.62 11.59 -15.71
C ALA A 583 -6.76 11.37 -16.71
N VAL A 584 -6.57 10.43 -17.65
CA VAL A 584 -7.53 10.12 -18.72
C VAL A 584 -8.04 8.68 -18.56
N ARG A 585 -9.37 8.50 -18.62
CA ARG A 585 -10.03 7.19 -18.65
C ARG A 585 -10.46 6.88 -20.07
N ILE A 586 -9.95 5.80 -20.65
CA ILE A 586 -10.13 5.48 -22.08
C ILE A 586 -11.54 4.94 -22.36
N GLU A 587 -12.00 4.00 -21.55
CA GLU A 587 -13.35 3.44 -21.58
C GLU A 587 -14.00 3.59 -20.20
N PRO A 588 -15.35 3.62 -20.09
CA PRO A 588 -16.00 3.58 -18.78
C PRO A 588 -15.47 2.39 -17.96
N ARG A 589 -15.09 2.64 -16.71
CA ARG A 589 -14.49 1.67 -15.77
C ARG A 589 -13.09 1.13 -16.11
N SER A 590 -12.45 1.53 -17.23
CA SER A 590 -11.02 1.25 -17.44
C SER A 590 -10.16 1.94 -16.38
N ASP A 591 -8.94 1.47 -16.13
CA ASP A 591 -8.02 2.18 -15.23
C ASP A 591 -7.59 3.53 -15.86
N PHE A 592 -7.11 4.47 -15.05
CA PHE A 592 -6.66 5.79 -15.51
C PHE A 592 -5.23 5.73 -16.06
N ARG A 593 -4.91 6.62 -17.01
CA ARG A 593 -3.54 6.92 -17.41
C ARG A 593 -3.21 8.39 -17.19
N ILE A 594 -2.08 8.68 -16.56
CA ILE A 594 -1.56 10.05 -16.43
C ILE A 594 -0.95 10.45 -17.78
N VAL A 595 -1.53 11.46 -18.44
CA VAL A 595 -1.09 11.90 -19.77
C VAL A 595 -0.31 13.22 -19.74
N ARG A 596 -0.43 13.99 -18.65
CA ARG A 596 0.26 15.27 -18.48
C ARG A 596 0.43 15.56 -16.99
N GLU A 597 1.58 16.15 -16.66
CA GLU A 597 1.87 16.72 -15.34
C GLU A 597 2.27 18.18 -15.51
N GLN A 598 1.99 19.00 -14.50
CA GLN A 598 2.27 20.44 -14.49
C GLN A 598 2.50 20.91 -13.05
N HIS A 599 3.63 21.56 -12.77
CA HIS A 599 3.83 22.22 -11.49
C HIS A 599 2.93 23.45 -11.38
N VAL A 600 2.26 23.61 -10.24
CA VAL A 600 1.32 24.70 -9.91
C VAL A 600 1.59 25.22 -8.49
N ILE A 601 1.14 26.44 -8.18
CA ILE A 601 1.15 26.98 -6.82
C ILE A 601 -0.29 26.98 -6.30
N VAL A 602 -0.58 26.18 -5.28
CA VAL A 602 -1.90 26.02 -4.69
C VAL A 602 -2.10 27.03 -3.57
N HIS A 603 -3.14 27.86 -3.66
CA HIS A 603 -3.49 28.84 -2.63
C HIS A 603 -4.56 28.27 -1.68
N PRO A 604 -4.48 28.55 -0.36
CA PRO A 604 -5.44 28.04 0.60
C PRO A 604 -6.85 28.56 0.30
N GLN A 605 -7.85 27.69 0.45
CA GLN A 605 -9.26 28.12 0.41
C GLN A 605 -9.50 29.09 1.57
N ALA A 606 -9.69 30.38 1.25
CA ALA A 606 -10.07 31.37 2.25
C ALA A 606 -11.37 30.90 2.94
N PRO A 607 -11.43 30.85 4.28
CA PRO A 607 -12.65 30.48 4.97
C PRO A 607 -13.77 31.42 4.53
N ALA A 608 -14.96 30.88 4.32
CA ALA A 608 -16.13 31.67 3.98
C ALA A 608 -16.27 32.78 5.04
N LYS A 609 -16.28 34.05 4.62
CA LYS A 609 -16.39 35.19 5.52
C LYS A 609 -17.71 35.10 6.30
N THR A 610 -17.68 34.53 7.49
CA THR A 610 -18.77 34.60 8.45
C THR A 610 -18.82 36.05 8.92
N VAL A 611 -19.61 36.87 8.23
CA VAL A 611 -19.81 38.28 8.57
C VAL A 611 -20.61 38.38 9.86
N ALA A 612 -19.89 38.30 10.97
CA ALA A 612 -20.23 38.96 12.21
C ALA A 612 -19.12 39.99 12.46
N GLU A 613 -19.37 41.25 12.09
CA GLU A 613 -18.55 42.35 12.57
C GLU A 613 -18.59 42.31 14.11
N PRO A 614 -17.43 42.30 14.81
CA PRO A 614 -17.44 42.52 16.23
C PRO A 614 -18.03 43.90 16.54
N ALA A 615 -18.83 43.99 17.60
CA ALA A 615 -19.11 45.27 18.23
C ALA A 615 -17.79 46.02 18.54
N GLN A 616 -17.88 47.35 18.65
CA GLN A 616 -16.80 48.30 18.99
C GLN A 616 -15.49 47.65 19.49
N GLN A 617 -14.40 47.84 18.73
CA GLN A 617 -13.09 47.34 19.12
C GLN A 617 -12.74 47.80 20.55
N PRO A 618 -12.22 46.91 21.41
CA PRO A 618 -11.91 47.26 22.79
C PRO A 618 -10.86 48.36 22.86
N SER A 619 -11.09 49.30 23.78
CA SER A 619 -10.17 50.36 24.13
C SER A 619 -8.89 49.80 24.76
N THR A 620 -7.83 50.60 24.76
CA THR A 620 -6.58 50.34 25.49
C THR A 620 -6.85 49.83 26.91
N SER A 621 -7.63 50.58 27.69
CA SER A 621 -7.93 50.26 29.10
C SER A 621 -8.68 48.94 29.30
N GLU A 622 -9.49 48.51 28.33
CA GLU A 622 -10.17 47.21 28.38
C GLU A 622 -9.20 46.08 28.08
N LEU A 623 -8.28 46.25 27.12
CA LEU A 623 -7.21 45.29 26.84
C LEU A 623 -6.23 45.18 28.02
N ASP A 624 -5.87 46.27 28.68
CA ASP A 624 -5.01 46.26 29.87
C ASP A 624 -5.66 45.50 31.03
N ALA A 625 -6.97 45.69 31.24
CA ALA A 625 -7.75 44.96 32.24
C ALA A 625 -7.84 43.45 31.91
N MET A 626 -8.05 43.11 30.63
CA MET A 626 -8.00 41.73 30.15
C MET A 626 -6.61 41.09 30.36
N ALA A 627 -5.52 41.81 30.10
CA ALA A 627 -4.16 41.33 30.33
C ALA A 627 -3.90 41.04 31.83
N ALA A 628 -4.26 41.98 32.71
CA ALA A 628 -4.16 41.78 34.15
C ALA A 628 -4.99 40.57 34.64
N ARG A 629 -6.17 40.35 34.05
CA ARG A 629 -7.07 39.22 34.32
C ARG A 629 -6.47 37.90 33.85
N ALA A 630 -5.98 37.80 32.61
CA ALA A 630 -5.33 36.59 32.08
C ALA A 630 -4.08 36.21 32.90
N ALA A 631 -3.25 37.20 33.25
CA ALA A 631 -2.08 36.98 34.09
C ALA A 631 -2.43 36.55 35.53
N LEU A 632 -3.59 36.99 36.06
CA LEU A 632 -4.11 36.52 37.35
C LEU A 632 -4.55 35.05 37.29
N VAL A 633 -5.37 34.69 36.29
CA VAL A 633 -5.86 33.32 36.09
C VAL A 633 -4.69 32.33 35.97
N LEU A 634 -3.66 32.67 35.19
CA LEU A 634 -2.43 31.86 35.08
C LEU A 634 -1.72 31.64 36.43
N ARG A 635 -1.78 32.59 37.36
CA ARG A 635 -1.19 32.44 38.71
C ARG A 635 -2.08 31.65 39.65
N GLU A 636 -3.41 31.72 39.50
CA GLU A 636 -4.41 30.99 40.28
C GLU A 636 -4.49 29.51 39.90
N HIS A 637 -4.31 29.19 38.60
CA HIS A 637 -4.29 27.81 38.09
C HIS A 637 -3.00 27.05 38.42
N GLN A 638 -1.90 27.73 38.76
CA GLN A 638 -0.64 27.06 39.08
C GLN A 638 -0.73 26.30 40.41
N THR A 639 -0.38 25.02 40.40
CA THR A 639 -0.37 24.18 41.61
C THR A 639 0.64 24.69 42.65
N ALA A 640 0.44 24.33 43.92
CA ALA A 640 1.34 24.70 45.02
C ALA A 640 2.80 24.24 44.78
N TYR A 641 3.01 23.18 44.00
CA TYR A 641 4.34 22.66 43.64
C TYR A 641 4.87 23.19 42.29
N GLY A 642 4.17 24.12 41.63
CA GLY A 642 4.68 24.89 40.48
C GLY A 642 4.29 24.39 39.09
N ALA A 643 3.41 23.40 38.97
CA ALA A 643 2.93 22.89 37.68
C ALA A 643 1.64 23.58 37.22
N TRP A 644 1.31 23.46 35.94
CA TRP A 644 -0.05 23.62 35.43
C TRP A 644 -0.59 22.28 34.95
N LEU A 645 -1.91 22.11 34.97
CA LEU A 645 -2.57 20.88 34.55
C LEU A 645 -2.94 20.96 33.06
N THR A 646 -2.85 19.83 32.36
CA THR A 646 -3.51 19.65 31.06
C THR A 646 -4.92 19.12 31.27
N SER A 647 -5.82 19.41 30.33
CA SER A 647 -7.10 18.72 30.22
C SER A 647 -7.01 17.70 29.09
N HIS A 648 -7.64 16.52 29.23
CA HIS A 648 -7.73 15.56 28.13
C HIS A 648 -9.15 15.08 27.87
N THR A 649 -9.44 14.71 26.62
CA THR A 649 -10.74 14.19 26.14
C THR A 649 -10.54 12.96 25.24
N THR A 650 -11.60 12.19 24.99
CA THR A 650 -11.56 10.96 24.16
C THR A 650 -11.89 11.21 22.69
N ALA A 651 -12.35 12.42 22.35
CA ALA A 651 -12.73 12.86 21.01
C ALA A 651 -12.09 14.22 20.70
N PRO A 652 -11.93 14.63 19.42
CA PRO A 652 -11.29 15.90 19.04
C PRO A 652 -12.20 17.13 19.28
N ARG A 653 -12.86 17.19 20.45
CA ARG A 653 -13.68 18.30 20.95
C ARG A 653 -13.46 18.45 22.46
N TYR A 654 -13.60 19.66 22.98
CA TYR A 654 -13.44 19.96 24.41
C TYR A 654 -14.74 19.69 25.19
N GLU A 655 -15.11 18.41 25.29
CA GLU A 655 -16.30 17.94 26.00
C GLU A 655 -15.92 16.88 27.04
N ALA A 656 -16.53 16.95 28.24
CA ALA A 656 -16.29 16.02 29.36
C ALA A 656 -14.79 15.81 29.70
N SER A 657 -14.02 16.89 29.68
CA SER A 657 -12.57 16.86 29.90
C SER A 657 -12.17 16.42 31.31
N GLN A 658 -11.00 15.79 31.42
CA GLN A 658 -10.42 15.36 32.69
C GLN A 658 -9.04 16.00 32.89
N PRO A 659 -8.76 16.59 34.08
CA PRO A 659 -7.46 17.16 34.37
C PRO A 659 -6.41 16.07 34.58
N GLU A 660 -5.19 16.34 34.11
CA GLU A 660 -4.02 15.47 34.22
C GLU A 660 -2.77 16.35 34.44
N MET A 661 -1.78 15.88 35.19
CA MET A 661 -0.51 16.60 35.34
C MET A 661 0.50 16.04 34.34
N ASN A 662 1.17 16.92 33.60
CA ASN A 662 2.32 16.55 32.80
C ASN A 662 3.44 17.60 32.82
N THR A 663 4.64 17.18 32.42
CA THR A 663 5.81 18.06 32.25
C THR A 663 5.68 18.95 31.00
N PHE A 664 4.99 18.47 29.96
CA PHE A 664 4.80 19.17 28.68
C PHE A 664 4.18 20.57 28.84
N VAL A 665 2.96 20.69 29.39
CA VAL A 665 2.22 21.96 29.47
C VAL A 665 2.96 22.97 30.33
N THR A 666 3.49 22.54 31.47
CA THR A 666 4.31 23.39 32.35
C THR A 666 5.55 23.92 31.62
N SER A 667 6.18 23.10 30.77
CA SER A 667 7.32 23.51 29.94
C SER A 667 6.91 24.49 28.84
N THR A 668 5.85 24.19 28.08
CA THR A 668 5.32 25.05 27.01
C THR A 668 4.91 26.42 27.53
N LEU A 669 4.25 26.50 28.69
CA LEU A 669 3.87 27.77 29.32
C LEU A 669 5.10 28.60 29.72
N VAL A 670 6.16 27.96 30.23
CA VAL A 670 7.39 28.67 30.57
C VAL A 670 8.04 29.29 29.33
N ASP A 671 8.09 28.57 28.21
CA ASP A 671 8.60 29.10 26.93
C ASP A 671 7.72 30.24 26.37
N LEU A 672 6.40 30.08 26.41
CA LEU A 672 5.46 31.10 25.91
C LEU A 672 5.49 32.39 26.75
N LEU A 673 5.60 32.28 28.08
CA LEU A 673 5.53 33.42 29.00
C LEU A 673 6.89 34.09 29.27
N ALA A 674 8.02 33.41 29.08
CA ALA A 674 9.34 33.97 29.41
C ALA A 674 9.65 35.34 28.74
N PRO A 675 9.31 35.60 27.45
CA PRO A 675 9.57 36.91 26.82
C PRO A 675 8.72 38.09 27.36
N ILE A 676 7.70 37.80 28.17
CA ILE A 676 6.73 38.78 28.68
C ILE A 676 6.63 38.77 30.22
N ALA A 677 7.41 37.92 30.88
CA ALA A 677 7.24 37.58 32.29
C ALA A 677 7.23 38.78 33.25
N ARG A 678 8.17 39.71 33.04
CA ARG A 678 8.31 40.96 33.83
C ARG A 678 7.21 41.98 33.57
N ARG A 679 6.74 42.07 32.33
CA ARG A 679 5.66 43.00 31.95
C ARG A 679 4.32 42.54 32.55
N GLN A 680 4.07 41.23 32.53
CA GLN A 680 2.82 40.62 33.00
C GLN A 680 2.84 40.16 34.47
N ASN A 681 3.92 40.44 35.21
CA ASN A 681 4.11 40.05 36.62
C ASN A 681 3.92 38.54 36.87
N VAL A 682 4.51 37.69 36.03
CA VAL A 682 4.46 36.21 36.16
C VAL A 682 5.80 35.55 36.48
N ASP A 683 6.91 36.31 36.61
CA ASP A 683 8.26 35.76 36.90
C ASP A 683 8.28 34.78 38.09
N THR A 684 7.60 35.11 39.19
CA THR A 684 7.56 34.24 40.38
C THR A 684 6.90 32.88 40.07
N ALA A 685 5.83 32.86 39.28
CA ALA A 685 5.19 31.62 38.84
C ALA A 685 6.13 30.83 37.91
N LEU A 686 6.82 31.52 36.99
CA LEU A 686 7.80 30.92 36.09
C LEU A 686 9.04 30.37 36.83
N GLN A 687 9.42 30.94 37.97
CA GLN A 687 10.51 30.42 38.81
C GLN A 687 10.07 29.19 39.62
N ARG A 688 8.82 29.15 40.09
CA ARG A 688 8.23 27.92 40.68
C ARG A 688 8.21 26.79 39.65
N ALA A 689 7.80 27.08 38.42
CA ALA A 689 7.78 26.11 37.32
C ALA A 689 9.17 25.55 36.98
N ARG A 690 10.20 26.41 36.87
CA ARG A 690 11.59 25.94 36.69
C ARG A 690 12.05 25.02 37.82
N THR A 691 11.72 25.36 39.07
CA THR A 691 12.04 24.53 40.24
C THR A 691 11.32 23.18 40.17
N HIS A 692 10.05 23.16 39.77
CA HIS A 692 9.26 21.94 39.57
C HIS A 692 9.87 21.02 38.50
N LEU A 693 10.14 21.57 37.31
CA LEU A 693 10.68 20.84 36.17
C LEU A 693 12.10 20.32 36.45
N ALA A 694 12.96 21.10 37.12
CA ALA A 694 14.29 20.65 37.54
C ALA A 694 14.24 19.40 38.44
N ALA A 695 13.18 19.26 39.23
CA ALA A 695 12.96 18.11 40.10
C ALA A 695 12.42 16.87 39.35
N GLN A 696 12.00 16.98 38.09
CA GLN A 696 11.55 15.83 37.28
C GLN A 696 12.69 15.13 36.50
N ILE A 697 13.91 15.65 36.56
CA ILE A 697 15.09 15.05 35.90
C ILE A 697 15.62 13.88 36.74
N GLU A 698 15.43 12.65 36.27
CA GLU A 698 15.92 11.43 36.91
C GLU A 698 17.46 11.37 37.00
N ASP A 699 18.01 10.47 37.83
CA ASP A 699 19.46 10.22 37.96
C ASP A 699 20.14 9.79 36.65
N ASN A 700 19.38 9.19 35.73
CA ASN A 700 19.84 8.82 34.39
C ASN A 700 19.81 10.01 33.41
N GLY A 701 19.24 11.16 33.81
CA GLY A 701 19.09 12.37 33.01
C GLY A 701 17.83 12.41 32.15
N LEU A 702 16.95 11.40 32.20
CA LEU A 702 15.71 11.37 31.44
C LEU A 702 14.55 11.99 32.23
N VAL A 703 13.47 12.28 31.53
CA VAL A 703 12.21 12.79 32.08
C VAL A 703 11.06 11.95 31.55
N ARG A 704 9.97 11.86 32.33
CA ARG A 704 8.71 11.23 31.94
C ARG A 704 7.63 12.27 31.86
N TYR A 705 6.76 12.12 30.87
CA TYR A 705 5.50 12.84 30.72
C TYR A 705 4.70 13.11 32.03
N HIS A 706 4.53 12.14 32.94
CA HIS A 706 3.82 12.34 34.23
C HIS A 706 4.70 12.75 35.42
N GLY A 707 5.98 13.03 35.20
CA GLY A 707 6.97 13.28 36.25
C GLY A 707 7.49 12.01 36.95
N LEU A 708 8.10 12.18 38.12
CA LEU A 708 8.75 11.08 38.85
C LEU A 708 7.75 10.00 39.33
N PRO A 709 8.09 8.69 39.28
CA PRO A 709 7.22 7.57 39.71
C PRO A 709 6.67 7.65 41.14
N ASP A 710 7.42 8.28 42.05
CA ASP A 710 7.12 8.50 43.47
C ASP A 710 6.54 9.90 43.75
N GLY A 711 6.32 10.70 42.70
CA GLY A 711 5.73 12.02 42.79
C GLY A 711 4.28 12.01 43.29
N PRO A 712 3.82 13.08 43.96
CA PRO A 712 2.48 13.16 44.59
C PRO A 712 1.31 13.02 43.61
N THR A 713 1.57 13.11 42.31
CA THR A 713 0.62 12.98 41.20
C THR A 713 0.48 11.56 40.65
N ILE A 714 1.52 10.72 40.70
CA ILE A 714 1.46 9.37 40.09
C ILE A 714 0.71 8.37 40.96
N GLY A 715 0.66 8.58 42.28
CA GLY A 715 -0.16 7.80 43.21
C GLY A 715 -1.67 7.79 42.89
N THR A 716 -2.17 8.77 42.12
CA THR A 716 -3.55 8.83 41.61
C THR A 716 -3.70 8.43 40.14
N LEU A 717 -2.62 8.38 39.36
CA LEU A 717 -2.62 8.03 37.92
C LEU A 717 -2.35 6.53 37.66
N GLY A 718 -1.78 5.82 38.63
CA GLY A 718 -1.77 4.35 38.68
C GLY A 718 -0.50 3.66 38.16
N CYS A 719 0.32 4.32 37.35
CA CYS A 719 1.65 3.81 36.96
C CYS A 719 2.54 4.87 36.28
N ALA A 720 3.85 4.62 36.30
CA ALA A 720 4.84 5.47 35.63
C ALA A 720 4.92 5.19 34.13
N ILE A 721 4.83 6.23 33.32
CA ILE A 721 5.01 6.17 31.86
C ILE A 721 6.50 6.04 31.50
N THR A 722 6.81 5.43 30.36
CA THR A 722 8.18 5.27 29.84
C THR A 722 8.82 6.64 29.58
N PRO A 723 10.09 6.90 29.96
CA PRO A 723 10.76 8.16 29.63
C PRO A 723 10.86 8.38 28.13
N ASP A 724 10.73 9.63 27.71
CA ASP A 724 10.60 10.03 26.31
C ASP A 724 11.52 11.20 25.94
N SER A 725 11.73 11.42 24.64
CA SER A 725 12.60 12.47 24.12
C SER A 725 11.97 13.86 24.12
N ASP A 726 10.65 13.99 24.21
CA ASP A 726 9.96 15.28 24.14
C ASP A 726 10.04 16.02 25.48
N ASP A 727 9.56 15.37 26.54
CA ASP A 727 9.62 15.89 27.89
C ASP A 727 11.05 16.00 28.39
N THR A 728 11.94 15.05 28.02
CA THR A 728 13.38 15.18 28.31
C THR A 728 13.96 16.43 27.65
N ALA A 729 13.62 16.70 26.37
CA ALA A 729 14.16 17.85 25.66
C ALA A 729 13.65 19.18 26.25
N LEU A 730 12.33 19.29 26.45
CA LEU A 730 11.67 20.47 26.99
C LEU A 730 12.16 20.83 28.40
N VAL A 731 12.23 19.86 29.30
CA VAL A 731 12.65 20.10 30.69
C VAL A 731 14.13 20.46 30.79
N TRP A 732 15.03 19.80 30.06
CA TRP A 732 16.43 20.18 30.06
C TRP A 732 16.68 21.57 29.46
N ARG A 733 15.92 21.95 28.42
CA ARG A 733 15.97 23.30 27.84
C ARG A 733 15.67 24.39 28.88
N ILE A 734 14.68 24.15 29.74
CA ILE A 734 14.13 25.15 30.66
C ILE A 734 14.81 25.15 32.04
N ALA A 735 15.19 23.98 32.53
CA ALA A 735 15.55 23.73 33.93
C ALA A 735 16.84 22.91 34.12
N GLY A 736 17.49 22.48 33.02
CA GLY A 736 18.79 21.82 33.07
C GLY A 736 19.89 22.75 33.61
N ARG A 737 20.82 22.19 34.38
CA ARG A 737 21.94 22.95 34.98
C ARG A 737 23.13 23.17 34.03
N GLY A 738 22.98 22.82 32.75
CA GLY A 738 24.04 22.91 31.74
C GLY A 738 25.16 21.88 31.92
N VAL A 739 26.30 22.15 31.29
CA VAL A 739 27.44 21.23 31.11
C VAL A 739 28.08 20.71 32.40
N ASP A 740 27.85 21.37 33.53
CA ASP A 740 28.35 20.94 34.85
C ASP A 740 27.49 19.83 35.49
N ASP A 741 26.33 19.49 34.91
CA ASP A 741 25.47 18.41 35.41
C ASP A 741 25.89 17.03 34.84
N PRO A 742 26.40 16.09 35.65
CA PRO A 742 26.85 14.78 35.17
C PRO A 742 25.71 13.91 34.60
N ARG A 743 24.43 14.30 34.77
CA ARG A 743 23.29 13.65 34.13
C ARG A 743 23.16 14.03 32.65
N GLN A 744 23.69 15.19 32.23
CA GLN A 744 23.59 15.68 30.85
C GLN A 744 24.21 14.67 29.86
N GLN A 745 25.41 14.18 30.14
CA GLN A 745 26.09 13.24 29.25
C GLN A 745 25.29 11.94 29.08
N ARG A 746 24.73 11.39 30.17
CA ARG A 746 23.91 10.16 30.14
C ARG A 746 22.63 10.34 29.32
N MET A 747 22.02 11.52 29.42
CA MET A 747 20.86 11.91 28.62
C MET A 747 21.21 12.00 27.13
N LEU A 748 22.29 12.71 26.76
CA LEU A 748 22.73 12.85 25.36
C LEU A 748 23.12 11.49 24.74
N GLU A 749 23.87 10.65 25.47
CA GLU A 749 24.21 9.28 25.05
C GLU A 749 22.96 8.40 24.86
N THR A 750 21.90 8.63 25.64
CA THR A 750 20.65 7.89 25.51
C THR A 750 19.84 8.40 24.32
N LEU A 751 19.69 9.70 24.12
CA LEU A 751 19.07 10.28 22.92
C LEU A 751 19.77 9.77 21.65
N ALA A 752 21.11 9.81 21.62
CA ALA A 752 21.90 9.33 20.48
C ALA A 752 21.72 7.83 20.19
N ARG A 753 21.40 7.01 21.20
CA ARG A 753 21.11 5.58 21.04
C ARG A 753 19.75 5.31 20.38
N TYR A 754 18.78 6.21 20.53
CA TYR A 754 17.42 6.08 19.99
C TYR A 754 17.21 6.92 18.74
N LYS A 755 18.17 6.89 17.80
CA LYS A 755 18.04 7.54 16.49
C LYS A 755 17.55 6.57 15.40
N ASP A 756 16.80 7.07 14.43
CA ASP A 756 16.47 6.37 13.18
C ASP A 756 17.56 6.59 12.10
N ALA A 757 17.37 5.97 10.92
CA ALA A 757 18.30 6.09 9.80
C ALA A 757 18.32 7.49 9.14
N ARG A 758 17.23 8.28 9.29
CA ARG A 758 17.15 9.67 8.82
C ARG A 758 17.96 10.62 9.72
N GLY A 759 18.24 10.20 10.95
CA GLY A 759 18.91 10.97 12.00
C GLY A 759 17.94 11.65 12.98
N PHE A 760 16.67 11.26 12.96
CA PHE A 760 15.64 11.69 13.91
C PHE A 760 15.69 10.88 15.20
N TYR A 761 15.27 11.50 16.30
CA TYR A 761 15.21 10.93 17.63
C TYR A 761 13.82 10.31 17.85
N ARG A 762 13.79 9.04 18.23
CA ARG A 762 12.56 8.31 18.53
C ARG A 762 11.99 8.72 19.88
N THR A 763 10.67 8.62 20.01
CA THR A 763 9.91 9.10 21.17
C THR A 763 10.35 8.41 22.47
N TRP A 764 10.24 7.09 22.56
CA TRP A 764 10.46 6.35 23.81
C TRP A 764 11.93 5.95 23.98
N LEU A 765 12.52 6.31 25.13
CA LEU A 765 13.94 6.13 25.44
C LEU A 765 14.25 4.82 26.17
N ALA A 766 13.48 3.78 25.89
CA ALA A 766 13.62 2.45 26.47
C ALA A 766 13.53 1.34 25.40
N ALA A 767 14.08 0.17 25.71
CA ALA A 767 13.87 -1.02 24.88
C ALA A 767 12.40 -1.46 25.01
N ARG A 768 11.74 -1.86 23.91
CA ARG A 768 10.30 -2.21 23.88
C ARG A 768 9.84 -3.17 24.98
N LYS A 769 10.69 -4.13 25.38
CA LYS A 769 10.41 -5.08 26.48
C LYS A 769 10.35 -4.44 27.88
N ASN A 770 10.80 -3.20 28.02
CA ASN A 770 10.82 -2.41 29.25
C ASN A 770 9.78 -1.27 29.22
N TYR A 771 8.90 -1.23 28.21
CA TYR A 771 7.85 -0.22 28.14
C TYR A 771 6.87 -0.35 29.29
N GLN A 772 6.55 0.79 29.89
CA GLN A 772 5.64 0.95 31.02
C GLN A 772 4.53 1.92 30.62
N CYS A 773 3.28 1.49 30.83
CA CYS A 773 2.06 2.28 30.72
C CYS A 773 1.90 3.18 29.49
N ILE A 774 2.30 2.67 28.33
CA ILE A 774 2.04 3.30 27.03
C ILE A 774 1.23 2.37 26.14
N ASP A 775 0.33 2.97 25.37
CA ASP A 775 -0.37 2.37 24.24
C ASP A 775 0.21 3.00 22.97
N PRO A 776 1.29 2.42 22.40
CA PRO A 776 2.15 3.14 21.48
C PRO A 776 1.61 3.21 20.04
N GLY A 777 0.40 2.72 19.76
CA GLY A 777 -0.13 2.64 18.40
C GLY A 777 0.56 1.58 17.55
N SER A 778 0.61 1.78 16.23
CA SER A 778 1.15 0.78 15.29
C SER A 778 2.67 0.78 15.19
N ASP A 779 3.32 1.95 15.16
CA ASP A 779 4.77 2.03 15.34
C ASP A 779 5.04 2.05 16.85
N PRO A 780 5.67 1.02 17.44
CA PRO A 780 5.94 1.02 18.86
C PRO A 780 6.94 2.10 19.30
N ASN A 781 7.64 2.80 18.41
CA ASN A 781 8.52 3.90 18.78
C ASN A 781 8.66 4.98 17.70
N PRO A 782 7.61 5.78 17.45
CA PRO A 782 7.58 6.72 16.35
C PRO A 782 8.60 7.85 16.53
N THR A 783 8.99 8.47 15.42
CA THR A 783 9.63 9.79 15.38
C THR A 783 8.55 10.83 15.09
N ASP A 784 8.43 11.87 15.91
CA ASP A 784 7.48 12.96 15.66
C ASP A 784 8.20 14.30 15.40
N ILE A 785 7.63 15.10 14.52
CA ILE A 785 8.11 16.38 13.99
C ILE A 785 8.29 17.45 15.08
N ALA A 786 7.35 17.60 16.02
CA ALA A 786 7.48 18.57 17.09
C ALA A 786 8.53 18.12 18.12
N ILE A 787 8.59 16.81 18.39
CA ILE A 787 9.65 16.21 19.24
C ILE A 787 11.03 16.52 18.64
N GLN A 788 11.19 16.42 17.31
CA GLN A 788 12.45 16.80 16.66
C GLN A 788 12.78 18.28 16.85
N MET A 789 11.78 19.18 16.84
CA MET A 789 12.00 20.61 17.09
C MET A 789 12.41 20.87 18.53
N HIS A 790 11.78 20.21 19.51
CA HIS A 790 12.16 20.32 20.91
C HIS A 790 13.57 19.77 21.14
N VAL A 791 13.91 18.60 20.60
CA VAL A 791 15.27 18.03 20.64
C VAL A 791 16.30 18.93 19.93
N TYR A 792 15.95 19.58 18.81
CA TYR A 792 16.82 20.56 18.16
C TYR A 792 17.15 21.75 19.09
N LEU A 793 16.16 22.26 19.82
CA LEU A 793 16.30 23.46 20.66
C LEU A 793 17.28 23.26 21.83
N ILE A 794 17.29 22.08 22.45
CA ILE A 794 18.30 21.69 23.44
C ILE A 794 19.65 21.37 22.78
N LEU A 795 19.69 20.58 21.71
CA LEU A 795 20.96 20.24 21.06
C LEU A 795 21.68 21.49 20.56
N ARG A 796 20.97 22.53 20.11
CA ARG A 796 21.57 23.81 19.70
C ARG A 796 22.43 24.45 20.80
N VAL A 797 22.14 24.17 22.07
CA VAL A 797 22.90 24.65 23.23
C VAL A 797 23.94 23.62 23.69
N LEU A 798 23.59 22.33 23.73
CA LEU A 798 24.41 21.29 24.38
C LEU A 798 25.29 20.46 23.42
N ASP A 799 24.89 20.32 22.15
CA ASP A 799 25.62 19.63 21.07
C ASP A 799 25.30 20.27 19.69
N PRO A 800 25.90 21.43 19.38
CA PRO A 800 25.63 22.16 18.14
C PRO A 800 25.92 21.37 16.83
N PRO A 801 26.93 20.46 16.77
CA PRO A 801 27.08 19.53 15.65
C PRO A 801 25.85 18.67 15.40
N SER A 802 25.30 18.00 16.43
CA SER A 802 24.09 17.18 16.29
C SER A 802 22.87 18.02 15.93
N ALA A 803 22.76 19.25 16.45
CA ALA A 803 21.69 20.18 16.08
C ALA A 803 21.70 20.54 14.58
N ARG A 804 22.89 20.80 14.00
CA ARG A 804 23.02 21.05 12.55
C ARG A 804 22.65 19.83 11.71
N ALA A 805 23.07 18.63 12.14
CA ALA A 805 22.70 17.39 11.46
C ALA A 805 21.18 17.14 11.51
N LEU A 806 20.54 17.38 12.66
CA LEU A 806 19.09 17.26 12.83
C LEU A 806 18.33 18.30 12.00
N CYS A 807 18.78 19.55 11.93
CA CYS A 807 18.18 20.55 11.06
C CYS A 807 18.23 20.13 9.58
N GLY A 808 19.37 19.60 9.11
CA GLY A 808 19.48 19.09 7.75
C GLY A 808 18.58 17.87 7.48
N ALA A 809 18.32 17.03 8.49
CA ALA A 809 17.34 15.94 8.39
C ALA A 809 15.90 16.48 8.32
N LEU A 810 15.55 17.43 9.18
CA LEU A 810 14.27 18.12 9.16
C LEU A 810 14.01 18.78 7.80
N GLN A 811 14.98 19.47 7.22
CA GLN A 811 14.86 20.11 5.90
C GLN A 811 14.57 19.12 4.76
N ARG A 812 15.01 17.86 4.85
CA ARG A 812 14.75 16.83 3.82
C ARG A 812 13.40 16.13 3.98
N SER A 813 12.92 15.99 5.21
CA SER A 813 11.76 15.15 5.56
C SER A 813 10.59 15.94 6.17
N PHE A 814 10.61 17.28 6.12
CA PHE A 814 9.58 18.12 6.77
C PHE A 814 8.14 17.82 6.30
N HIS A 815 8.01 17.46 5.02
CA HIS A 815 6.74 17.14 4.38
C HIS A 815 6.38 15.64 4.46
N ASP A 816 7.19 14.80 5.11
CA ASP A 816 6.86 13.39 5.30
C ASP A 816 5.68 13.25 6.27
N GLU A 817 4.53 12.74 5.82
CA GLU A 817 3.34 12.51 6.68
C GLU A 817 3.63 11.56 7.87
N ASP A 818 4.64 10.68 7.75
CA ASP A 818 4.92 9.66 8.76
C ASP A 818 5.55 10.20 10.06
N ILE A 819 6.09 11.43 10.03
CA ILE A 819 6.60 12.13 11.23
C ILE A 819 5.58 13.06 11.88
N TRP A 820 4.33 13.11 11.40
CA TRP A 820 3.24 13.82 12.06
C TRP A 820 2.40 12.82 12.86
N VAL A 821 2.79 12.49 14.10
CA VAL A 821 2.19 11.37 14.85
C VAL A 821 1.33 11.85 16.02
N TYR A 822 1.87 12.71 16.87
CA TYR A 822 1.17 13.28 18.03
C TYR A 822 0.54 14.64 17.72
N TYR A 823 0.93 15.25 16.60
CA TYR A 823 0.51 16.58 16.17
C TYR A 823 -0.28 16.58 14.85
N ALA A 824 -0.68 15.41 14.34
CA ALA A 824 -1.40 15.26 13.07
C ALA A 824 -2.75 16.01 13.01
N LYS A 825 -3.37 16.27 14.17
CA LYS A 825 -4.59 17.07 14.32
C LYS A 825 -4.39 18.35 15.14
N SER A 826 -3.15 18.70 15.50
CA SER A 826 -2.81 20.01 16.08
C SER A 826 -1.51 20.57 15.50
N ALA A 827 -1.66 21.58 14.65
CA ALA A 827 -0.55 22.28 14.04
C ALA A 827 -0.04 23.48 14.86
N LEU A 828 -0.70 23.82 15.98
CA LEU A 828 -0.41 25.01 16.79
C LEU A 828 1.03 25.03 17.31
N ILE A 829 1.43 24.00 18.07
CA ILE A 829 2.79 23.90 18.62
C ILE A 829 3.84 23.74 17.51
N PRO A 830 3.69 22.83 16.52
CA PRO A 830 4.62 22.73 15.38
C PRO A 830 4.85 24.07 14.66
N TYR A 831 3.79 24.84 14.39
CA TYR A 831 3.91 26.12 13.69
C TYR A 831 4.72 27.16 14.48
N LEU A 832 4.41 27.32 15.78
CA LEU A 832 5.15 28.21 16.67
C LEU A 832 6.63 27.80 16.80
N ARG A 833 6.91 26.49 16.85
CA ARG A 833 8.26 25.96 16.91
C ARG A 833 9.03 26.13 15.61
N VAL A 834 8.41 25.97 14.44
CA VAL A 834 9.08 26.26 13.16
C VAL A 834 9.50 27.73 13.07
N ALA A 835 8.63 28.66 13.47
CA ALA A 835 8.98 30.09 13.52
C ALA A 835 10.16 30.36 14.47
N GLU A 836 10.20 29.71 15.64
CA GLU A 836 11.33 29.77 16.58
C GLU A 836 12.61 29.18 15.96
N LEU A 837 12.53 28.01 15.30
CA LEU A 837 13.66 27.36 14.64
C LEU A 837 14.26 28.24 13.53
N GLN A 838 13.42 28.88 12.71
CA GLN A 838 13.85 29.84 11.68
C GLN A 838 14.66 30.99 12.30
N GLN A 839 14.13 31.65 13.34
CA GLN A 839 14.82 32.73 14.05
C GLN A 839 16.16 32.28 14.67
N LEU A 840 16.27 31.00 15.03
CA LEU A 840 17.46 30.40 15.63
C LEU A 840 18.45 29.81 14.61
N GLY A 841 18.17 29.90 13.30
CA GLY A 841 19.06 29.55 12.21
C GLY A 841 18.79 28.20 11.52
N CYS A 842 17.63 27.56 11.78
CA CYS A 842 17.18 26.37 11.06
C CYS A 842 15.98 26.71 10.16
N THR A 843 16.25 27.00 8.89
CA THR A 843 15.21 27.38 7.92
C THR A 843 14.39 26.15 7.50
N LEU A 844 13.14 26.08 7.97
CA LEU A 844 12.11 25.12 7.56
C LEU A 844 10.92 25.89 6.99
N ALA A 845 10.11 25.28 6.12
CA ALA A 845 8.86 25.90 5.67
C ALA A 845 7.84 25.96 6.81
N LEU A 846 7.11 27.07 6.96
CA LEU A 846 6.01 27.13 7.93
C LEU A 846 4.90 26.16 7.50
N PRO A 847 4.34 25.32 8.40
CA PRO A 847 3.32 24.32 8.05
C PRO A 847 1.92 24.96 7.92
N VAL A 848 1.79 25.98 7.07
CA VAL A 848 0.56 26.76 6.83
C VAL A 848 -0.60 25.85 6.41
N GLU A 849 -0.29 24.84 5.60
CA GLU A 849 -1.19 23.76 5.14
C GLU A 849 -1.93 23.09 6.30
N ARG A 850 -1.20 22.83 7.40
CA ARG A 850 -1.73 22.14 8.59
C ARG A 850 -2.53 23.08 9.49
N LEU A 851 -2.17 24.38 9.55
CA LEU A 851 -3.01 25.40 10.20
C LEU A 851 -4.33 25.63 9.46
N ALA A 852 -4.35 25.46 8.13
CA ALA A 852 -5.53 25.65 7.29
C ALA A 852 -6.55 24.49 7.37
N LEU A 853 -6.16 23.35 7.95
CA LEU A 853 -7.04 22.18 8.18
C LEU A 853 -7.08 21.81 9.69
N PRO A 854 -7.50 22.75 10.57
CA PRO A 854 -7.56 22.50 12.00
C PRO A 854 -8.68 21.51 12.36
N ALA A 855 -8.68 21.02 13.60
CA ALA A 855 -9.86 20.37 14.15
C ALA A 855 -11.02 21.39 14.29
N GLU A 856 -12.26 20.91 14.22
CA GLU A 856 -13.47 21.75 14.36
C GLU A 856 -13.44 22.57 15.66
N GLY A 857 -13.58 23.89 15.54
CA GLY A 857 -13.52 24.81 16.69
C GLY A 857 -12.11 25.21 17.12
N GLN A 858 -11.08 24.90 16.31
CA GLN A 858 -9.68 25.32 16.52
C GLN A 858 -9.18 26.36 15.50
N GLU A 859 -10.05 26.83 14.61
CA GLU A 859 -9.74 27.81 13.56
C GLU A 859 -9.18 29.12 14.15
N ILE A 860 -9.76 29.60 15.26
CA ILE A 860 -9.30 30.79 15.98
C ILE A 860 -7.87 30.65 16.54
N TRP A 861 -7.45 29.43 16.89
CA TRP A 861 -6.10 29.17 17.39
C TRP A 861 -5.08 29.10 16.24
N SER A 862 -5.49 28.64 15.06
CA SER A 862 -4.70 28.78 13.83
C SER A 862 -4.49 30.25 13.46
N GLU A 863 -5.54 31.08 13.51
CA GLU A 863 -5.42 32.52 13.29
C GLU A 863 -4.51 33.18 14.34
N ALA A 864 -4.70 32.86 15.63
CA ALA A 864 -3.88 33.40 16.72
C ALA A 864 -2.38 33.07 16.55
N ALA A 865 -2.05 31.82 16.19
CA ALA A 865 -0.68 31.39 15.97
C ALA A 865 -0.05 32.09 14.76
N ARG A 866 -0.79 32.17 13.66
CA ARG A 866 -0.38 32.86 12.42
C ARG A 866 -0.05 34.32 12.68
N TRP A 867 -1.00 35.08 13.24
CA TRP A 867 -0.81 36.51 13.46
C TRP A 867 0.22 36.83 14.54
N LEU A 868 0.40 35.96 15.54
CA LEU A 868 1.50 36.07 16.50
C LEU A 868 2.87 35.96 15.80
N VAL A 869 3.04 34.99 14.89
CA VAL A 869 4.31 34.81 14.14
C VAL A 869 4.53 35.95 13.15
N GLU A 870 3.54 36.26 12.30
CA GLU A 870 3.66 37.30 11.27
C GLU A 870 3.92 38.68 11.88
N SER A 871 3.17 39.07 12.93
CA SER A 871 3.34 40.37 13.58
C SER A 871 4.64 40.46 14.42
N THR A 872 5.18 39.32 14.89
CA THR A 872 6.51 39.30 15.53
C THR A 872 7.62 39.47 14.48
N ALA A 873 7.45 38.90 13.27
CA ALA A 873 8.41 39.00 12.18
C ALA A 873 8.39 40.38 11.48
N LEU A 874 7.21 41.01 11.40
CA LEU A 874 6.99 42.31 10.75
C LEU A 874 6.30 43.33 11.69
N PRO A 875 6.95 43.82 12.77
CA PRO A 875 6.29 44.66 13.78
C PRO A 875 5.71 45.98 13.27
N ASN A 876 6.19 46.47 12.11
CA ASN A 876 5.74 47.72 11.51
C ASN A 876 4.52 47.54 10.59
N ASP A 877 4.18 46.30 10.21
CA ASP A 877 3.02 46.03 9.35
C ASP A 877 1.73 46.45 10.06
N ALA A 878 0.92 47.28 9.39
CA ALA A 878 -0.33 47.78 9.93
C ALA A 878 -1.49 46.78 9.77
N GLU A 879 -1.48 45.98 8.70
CA GLU A 879 -2.52 44.98 8.40
C GLU A 879 -2.38 43.79 9.35
N ALA A 880 -1.17 43.25 9.50
CA ALA A 880 -0.89 42.16 10.43
C ALA A 880 -1.25 42.53 11.89
N ARG A 881 -0.92 43.76 12.34
CA ARG A 881 -1.29 44.25 13.67
C ARG A 881 -2.80 44.47 13.83
N GLN A 882 -3.51 44.91 12.79
CA GLN A 882 -4.96 45.05 12.82
C GLN A 882 -5.66 43.69 12.95
N GLU A 883 -5.21 42.68 12.20
CA GLU A 883 -5.75 41.32 12.28
C GLU A 883 -5.38 40.63 13.60
N ALA A 884 -4.16 40.82 14.11
CA ALA A 884 -3.78 40.39 15.46
C ALA A 884 -4.69 41.03 16.53
N ARG A 885 -5.02 42.32 16.40
CA ARG A 885 -5.96 43.02 17.31
C ARG A 885 -7.38 42.46 17.20
N ARG A 886 -7.85 42.08 16.01
CA ARG A 886 -9.16 41.42 15.81
C ARG A 886 -9.23 40.09 16.56
N VAL A 887 -8.23 39.22 16.39
CA VAL A 887 -8.18 37.91 17.06
C VAL A 887 -8.05 38.07 18.58
N LEU A 888 -7.21 39.00 19.04
CA LEU A 888 -7.09 39.35 20.46
C LEU A 888 -8.43 39.74 21.08
N ALA A 889 -9.19 40.61 20.40
CA ALA A 889 -10.51 41.04 20.84
C ALA A 889 -11.50 39.86 20.90
N GLN A 890 -11.57 39.03 19.85
CA GLN A 890 -12.47 37.87 19.79
C GLN A 890 -12.21 36.85 20.92
N LEU A 891 -10.94 36.57 21.24
CA LEU A 891 -10.56 35.68 22.33
C LEU A 891 -10.88 36.25 23.73
N GLY A 892 -10.95 37.57 23.87
CA GLY A 892 -11.22 38.27 25.15
C GLY A 892 -12.71 38.42 25.52
N VAL A 893 -13.63 38.17 24.58
CA VAL A 893 -15.09 38.35 24.78
C VAL A 893 -15.61 37.52 25.98
N ASP A 894 -16.56 38.09 26.72
CA ASP A 894 -17.26 37.49 27.86
C ASP A 894 -16.30 36.92 28.93
N ASP A 895 -15.33 37.73 29.35
CA ASP A 895 -14.23 37.35 30.28
C ASP A 895 -13.52 36.09 29.79
N PHE A 896 -13.10 36.03 28.52
CA PHE A 896 -12.45 34.85 27.90
C PHE A 896 -13.34 33.59 27.79
N ALA A 897 -14.64 33.75 27.49
CA ALA A 897 -15.55 32.60 27.39
C ALA A 897 -15.16 31.59 26.32
N LEU A 898 -14.51 32.02 25.23
CA LEU A 898 -14.04 31.14 24.17
C LEU A 898 -12.88 30.24 24.63
N ILE A 899 -11.94 30.78 25.44
CA ILE A 899 -10.81 30.01 25.99
C ILE A 899 -11.31 28.86 26.88
N ARG A 900 -12.34 29.09 27.70
CA ARG A 900 -12.95 28.06 28.56
C ARG A 900 -13.81 27.04 27.82
N ARG A 901 -14.35 27.37 26.64
CA ARG A 901 -15.26 26.50 25.87
C ARG A 901 -14.55 25.70 24.77
N SER A 902 -13.53 26.28 24.17
CA SER A 902 -12.68 25.66 23.15
C SER A 902 -11.22 26.13 23.35
N PRO A 903 -10.52 25.65 24.40
CA PRO A 903 -9.10 25.91 24.57
C PRO A 903 -8.28 25.34 23.40
N PRO A 904 -7.02 25.74 23.23
CA PRO A 904 -6.15 25.17 22.21
C PRO A 904 -5.90 23.68 22.46
N LEU A 905 -6.13 22.87 21.43
CA LEU A 905 -5.64 21.50 21.30
C LEU A 905 -4.13 21.55 21.09
N LEU A 906 -3.36 20.95 22.00
CA LEU A 906 -1.90 21.01 21.97
C LEU A 906 -1.30 19.85 21.17
N TYR A 907 -1.80 18.64 21.42
CA TYR A 907 -1.38 17.38 20.80
C TYR A 907 -2.42 16.28 21.10
N HIS A 908 -2.22 15.10 20.55
CA HIS A 908 -2.97 13.88 20.85
C HIS A 908 -2.01 12.68 20.94
N ASN A 909 -2.44 11.55 21.50
CA ASN A 909 -1.65 10.31 21.38
C ASN A 909 -1.79 9.71 19.96
N ASP A 910 -1.03 8.64 19.63
CA ASP A 910 -1.14 8.00 18.31
C ASP A 910 -2.62 7.58 18.07
N LEU A 911 -3.23 8.07 16.99
CA LEU A 911 -4.65 7.84 16.67
C LEU A 911 -5.00 6.36 16.34
N SER A 912 -3.99 5.50 16.22
CA SER A 912 -4.07 4.04 16.10
C SER A 912 -3.91 3.27 17.42
N ALA A 913 -3.62 3.97 18.53
CA ALA A 913 -3.72 3.42 19.88
C ALA A 913 -5.15 2.91 20.13
N THR A 914 -5.27 1.91 21.01
CA THR A 914 -6.57 1.35 21.43
C THR A 914 -7.41 2.34 22.23
N VAL A 915 -6.75 3.26 22.97
CA VAL A 915 -7.37 4.39 23.66
C VAL A 915 -6.92 5.68 23.00
N ARG A 916 -7.85 6.51 22.52
CA ARG A 916 -7.56 7.85 21.98
C ARG A 916 -7.66 8.91 23.07
N ARG A 917 -6.71 9.85 23.06
CA ARG A 917 -6.64 11.01 23.95
C ARG A 917 -6.20 12.25 23.19
N PHE A 918 -6.95 13.34 23.38
CA PHE A 918 -6.68 14.68 22.85
C PHE A 918 -6.41 15.60 24.03
N TYR A 919 -5.34 16.40 23.96
CA TYR A 919 -4.83 17.17 25.10
C TYR A 919 -4.93 18.68 24.86
N TRP A 920 -5.48 19.39 25.83
CA TRP A 920 -5.91 20.78 25.73
C TRP A 920 -5.39 21.59 26.94
N SER A 921 -5.26 22.90 26.80
CA SER A 921 -4.92 23.77 27.93
C SER A 921 -5.49 25.18 27.79
N GLU A 922 -6.39 25.54 28.71
CA GLU A 922 -6.88 26.92 28.86
C GLU A 922 -5.73 27.89 29.16
N ASP A 923 -4.76 27.46 29.98
CA ASP A 923 -3.56 28.24 30.32
C ASP A 923 -2.72 28.60 29.09
N VAL A 924 -2.54 27.66 28.15
CA VAL A 924 -1.85 27.97 26.88
C VAL A 924 -2.66 28.99 26.07
N GLY A 925 -3.99 28.94 26.13
CA GLY A 925 -4.87 29.96 25.55
C GLY A 925 -4.64 31.35 26.14
N TYR A 926 -4.62 31.48 27.48
CA TYR A 926 -4.32 32.74 28.16
C TYR A 926 -2.88 33.24 27.87
N ALA A 927 -1.90 32.33 27.79
CA ALA A 927 -0.52 32.67 27.46
C ALA A 927 -0.36 33.18 26.01
N LEU A 928 -1.04 32.57 25.04
CA LEU A 928 -1.08 33.03 23.65
C LEU A 928 -1.80 34.38 23.53
N TRP A 929 -2.88 34.59 24.28
CA TRP A 929 -3.56 35.89 24.35
C TRP A 929 -2.62 37.00 24.84
N LEU A 930 -1.91 36.77 25.95
CA LEU A 930 -0.93 37.73 26.47
C LEU A 930 0.22 37.99 25.48
N ARG A 931 0.64 36.97 24.72
CA ARG A 931 1.65 37.12 23.66
C ARG A 931 1.15 37.94 22.46
N LEU A 932 -0.12 37.81 22.09
CA LEU A 932 -0.74 38.68 21.07
C LEU A 932 -0.89 40.12 21.56
N TYR A 933 -1.32 40.33 22.81
CA TYR A 933 -1.46 41.66 23.42
C TYR A 933 -0.15 42.46 23.36
N GLU A 934 0.97 41.82 23.71
CA GLU A 934 2.31 42.43 23.70
C GLU A 934 2.85 42.75 22.30
N VAL A 935 2.33 42.12 21.24
CA VAL A 935 2.73 42.35 19.85
C VAL A 935 1.79 43.35 19.14
N VAL A 936 0.52 43.41 19.53
CA VAL A 936 -0.44 44.42 19.06
C VAL A 936 -0.03 45.82 19.54
N GLY A 937 0.40 45.94 20.80
CA GLY A 937 1.06 47.12 21.36
C GLY A 937 0.19 48.39 21.46
N ILE A 938 -0.05 48.85 22.68
CA ILE A 938 -0.34 50.28 22.90
C ILE A 938 0.97 50.97 23.30
N ASP A 939 1.35 51.98 22.52
CA ASP A 939 2.41 52.97 22.74
C ASP A 939 3.55 52.57 23.69
N ALA A 940 4.58 51.93 23.12
CA ALA A 940 5.91 51.99 23.73
C ALA A 940 6.41 53.45 23.66
N GLU A 941 6.61 54.10 24.81
CA GLU A 941 7.34 55.37 24.86
C GLU A 941 8.69 55.21 24.14
N PRO A 942 9.07 56.15 23.25
CA PRO A 942 10.32 56.03 22.51
C PRO A 942 11.51 56.09 23.46
N HIS A 943 12.40 55.10 23.35
CA HIS A 943 13.64 54.99 24.11
C HIS A 943 14.38 56.34 24.21
N ARG A 944 14.49 56.89 25.42
CA ARG A 944 15.62 57.77 25.74
C ARG A 944 16.87 56.90 25.81
N GLN A 945 17.74 57.06 24.82
CA GLN A 945 19.13 56.60 24.90
C GLN A 945 19.88 57.37 26.02
N PRO A 946 20.93 56.76 26.61
CA PRO A 946 21.66 57.33 27.74
C PRO A 946 22.41 58.64 27.43
#